data_AF-A0A9P3GDL4-F1
#
_entry.id   AF-A0A9P3GDL4-F1
#
_cell.length_a   1.000
_cell.length_b   1.000
_cell.length_c   1.000
_cell.angle_alpha   90.00
_cell.angle_beta   90.00
_cell.angle_gamma   90.00
#
_symmetry.space_group_name_H-M   'P 1'
#
loop_
_entity.id
_entity.type
_entity.pdbx_description
1 polymer ?
#
loop_
_entity_poly.entity_id
_entity_poly.type
_entity_poly.pdbx_seq_one_letter_code
_entity_poly.pdbx_strand_id
1 'polypeptide(L)'
;MKIIDDFRHAVTQDLSLINVASLPAIIDAIRHHGAIDDRKFLLEHIITFLSKLPEGPLATSLQNKVIKLFYNDLPHPPSTYVGTQYAYRTADGSYNNVNAPDMGMAGTPYARSVQQTHPLGAKQMPDAGLVFDTLLRRDKFVAHPAGLSSLMFAFAALVTHTVFRTSHENAAINETSSYVDLAPLYGSSEEAQRTIRVLDGRGLLHPDAFAEERLLLLPPAVCGLLVLFNRNHNYIARKLLAINERGTYVDPDALAAEDAQRMEKLGAQDEDIFQTARLVNCGWFASVIFSDYFSSILGLVRQGSSWSLSPFGEIRNDDHTLFERGRGNVCSVEFNCLYRWHAVTSQHDEGLVEQTMSRMFGDRDRDTLSPADLKTAMRQMQAARPYATQWTFGNTQRQTKGSRKGSFKDEDLAQILMSSTEHPAAAFKARGTPGCMRLFEVMGIESARRWGCCSLNDFRKFIGLKPYTSFLEWNSDKEIASVAERLYGDIENLELYAGLQAEESKPVMDGAGLCPSYTLSRAILADAIALTRGDRFFTADYTPFNMTAWGFQDCQRDSGAPGCGSMLGRLLMRTLPEHYTADSVYTWFPFMTPQAMEEILTNLGDSGLYSMQRPVREEEVVEITGYHDAAQILCGGAFVPVTAGRAAEVIKGKGFFLASNDPLSARRHREAILQVLTGAPGSEEKILGFFSSKTRELVINVSWSVSQKPIKNVDIVRDVLKYVPIYWASEVAGIRLSEVDADDSFTPKKLFGMLAEIYEFMFLDFEPSKYMRLLKAARDHVGVLLKHIKAAHSSGTLTSLASAFAGIFIGRTDSWHARFALLGYDDDTLANVILAVLVGCSVELSQALIHVVNFYLDHGSAVPRSGRPAEEAEDLREIALEALRLDPPFAGVYRTALAAQTVDGLSIPTSGKIFVDIAKANNDPDVLLKPTCLKTESVDREPLLVADGSALCLGFDMTAKIAAEVLRAVLSFKNIRRASGQSGVLRRHRSDTARTSTWMYLNHAQQESPWATSMVLQYDC
;
A
#
# COMPACT_ATOMS: atom_id res chain seq x y z
N MET A 1 -12.39 -34.76 14.14
CA MET A 1 -11.80 -36.12 13.97
C MET A 1 -12.50 -37.23 14.76
N LYS A 2 -12.78 -37.06 16.06
CA LYS A 2 -13.38 -38.12 16.90
C LYS A 2 -14.69 -38.70 16.34
N ILE A 3 -15.52 -37.91 15.65
CA ILE A 3 -16.74 -38.38 14.97
C ILE A 3 -16.41 -39.33 13.82
N ILE A 4 -15.36 -39.07 13.03
CA ILE A 4 -14.91 -39.95 11.94
C ILE A 4 -14.33 -41.23 12.52
N ASP A 5 -13.60 -41.15 13.63
CA ASP A 5 -13.05 -42.31 14.32
C ASP A 5 -14.15 -43.16 14.99
N ASP A 6 -15.15 -42.52 15.61
CA ASP A 6 -16.31 -43.17 16.21
C ASP A 6 -17.24 -43.75 15.13
N PHE A 7 -17.40 -43.05 13.99
CA PHE A 7 -18.06 -43.55 12.80
C PHE A 7 -17.31 -44.78 12.30
N ARG A 8 -16.00 -44.70 12.05
CA ARG A 8 -15.15 -45.83 11.63
C ARG A 8 -15.24 -47.01 12.61
N HIS A 9 -15.27 -46.76 13.92
CA HIS A 9 -15.37 -47.79 14.94
C HIS A 9 -16.77 -48.44 14.98
N ALA A 10 -17.85 -47.66 14.88
CA ALA A 10 -19.20 -48.18 14.79
C ALA A 10 -19.41 -49.00 13.49
N VAL A 11 -18.77 -48.54 12.41
CA VAL A 11 -18.76 -49.17 11.09
C VAL A 11 -18.05 -50.51 11.08
N THR A 12 -16.95 -50.66 11.82
CA THR A 12 -16.28 -51.96 11.98
C THR A 12 -17.11 -52.99 12.74
N GLN A 13 -18.19 -52.58 13.41
CA GLN A 13 -19.08 -53.49 14.14
C GLN A 13 -20.26 -54.00 13.29
N ASP A 14 -20.69 -53.27 12.24
CA ASP A 14 -21.71 -53.74 11.29
C ASP A 14 -21.50 -53.14 9.88
N LEU A 15 -20.86 -53.92 9.00
CA LEU A 15 -20.51 -53.54 7.63
C LEU A 15 -21.72 -53.44 6.67
N SER A 16 -22.90 -53.92 7.07
CA SER A 16 -24.10 -53.93 6.22
C SER A 16 -24.72 -52.53 6.00
N LEU A 17 -24.28 -51.54 6.78
CA LEU A 17 -24.87 -50.20 6.84
C LEU A 17 -24.15 -49.16 5.97
N ILE A 18 -23.04 -49.49 5.29
CA ILE A 18 -22.29 -48.55 4.42
C ILE A 18 -22.35 -48.92 2.94
N ASN A 19 -22.48 -47.88 2.13
CA ASN A 19 -22.19 -47.91 0.70
C ASN A 19 -20.69 -47.61 0.47
N VAL A 20 -19.98 -48.50 -0.22
CA VAL A 20 -18.54 -48.34 -0.62
C VAL A 20 -18.25 -46.97 -1.25
N ALA A 21 -19.27 -46.33 -1.84
CA ALA A 21 -19.21 -44.97 -2.38
C ALA A 21 -18.76 -43.89 -1.37
N SER A 22 -18.85 -44.10 -0.04
CA SER A 22 -18.49 -43.09 0.97
C SER A 22 -17.01 -43.05 1.36
N LEU A 23 -16.20 -44.04 0.95
CA LEU A 23 -14.78 -44.13 1.31
C LEU A 23 -13.94 -42.94 0.82
N PRO A 24 -14.11 -42.42 -0.42
CA PRO A 24 -13.37 -41.23 -0.88
C PRO A 24 -13.65 -40.00 0.00
N ALA A 25 -14.87 -39.85 0.49
CA ALA A 25 -15.30 -38.74 1.33
C ALA A 25 -14.64 -38.78 2.72
N ILE A 26 -14.52 -39.98 3.30
CA ILE A 26 -13.85 -40.20 4.59
C ILE A 26 -12.34 -39.94 4.47
N ILE A 27 -11.72 -40.44 3.40
CA ILE A 27 -10.29 -40.22 3.14
C ILE A 27 -10.00 -38.72 2.97
N ASP A 28 -10.89 -38.02 2.28
CA ASP A 28 -10.79 -36.58 2.07
C ASP A 28 -10.83 -35.80 3.38
N ALA A 29 -11.83 -36.05 4.23
CA ALA A 29 -11.95 -35.35 5.50
C ALA A 29 -10.84 -35.64 6.51
N ILE A 30 -10.09 -36.76 6.34
CA ILE A 30 -8.86 -37.03 7.11
C ILE A 30 -7.66 -36.27 6.53
N ARG A 31 -7.59 -36.08 5.21
CA ARG A 31 -6.46 -35.40 4.56
C ARG A 31 -6.60 -33.88 4.54
N HIS A 32 -7.83 -33.38 4.54
CA HIS A 32 -8.15 -31.97 4.30
C HIS A 32 -9.06 -31.41 5.41
N HIS A 33 -8.62 -31.51 6.67
CA HIS A 33 -9.42 -31.13 7.84
C HIS A 33 -10.00 -29.70 7.82
N GLY A 34 -9.33 -28.75 7.15
CA GLY A 34 -9.80 -27.36 7.00
C GLY A 34 -10.43 -27.04 5.64
N ALA A 35 -10.55 -28.02 4.74
CA ALA A 35 -10.99 -27.83 3.36
C ALA A 35 -11.62 -29.11 2.78
N ILE A 36 -12.64 -29.63 3.47
CA ILE A 36 -13.35 -30.86 3.06
C ILE A 36 -14.06 -30.62 1.71
N ASP A 37 -13.89 -31.54 0.77
CA ASP A 37 -14.54 -31.54 -0.53
C ASP A 37 -15.99 -32.01 -0.43
N ASP A 38 -16.92 -31.05 -0.43
CA ASP A 38 -18.36 -31.28 -0.32
C ASP A 38 -18.92 -32.13 -1.48
N ARG A 39 -18.26 -32.13 -2.65
CA ARG A 39 -18.65 -32.95 -3.81
C ARG A 39 -18.47 -34.45 -3.59
N LYS A 40 -17.82 -34.85 -2.49
CA LYS A 40 -17.73 -36.25 -2.07
C LYS A 40 -18.87 -36.69 -1.17
N PHE A 41 -19.83 -35.81 -0.87
CA PHE A 41 -21.07 -36.12 -0.16
C PHE A 41 -20.89 -36.70 1.26
N LEU A 42 -19.82 -36.32 1.96
CA LEU A 42 -19.53 -36.85 3.31
C LEU A 42 -20.69 -36.60 4.27
N LEU A 43 -21.26 -35.39 4.21
CA LEU A 43 -22.37 -34.97 5.05
C LEU A 43 -23.59 -35.88 4.84
N GLU A 44 -23.98 -36.10 3.58
CA GLU A 44 -25.11 -36.93 3.18
C GLU A 44 -24.89 -38.38 3.59
N HIS A 45 -23.66 -38.89 3.49
CA HIS A 45 -23.31 -40.23 3.95
C HIS A 45 -23.48 -40.38 5.47
N ILE A 46 -23.02 -39.40 6.25
CA ILE A 46 -23.16 -39.40 7.72
C ILE A 46 -24.63 -39.29 8.12
N ILE A 47 -25.41 -38.40 7.50
CA ILE A 47 -26.85 -38.23 7.79
C ILE A 47 -27.63 -39.49 7.41
N THR A 48 -27.34 -40.07 6.24
CA THR A 48 -28.00 -41.32 5.81
C THR A 48 -27.69 -42.46 6.76
N PHE A 49 -26.45 -42.58 7.22
CA PHE A 49 -26.06 -43.58 8.21
C PHE A 49 -26.79 -43.36 9.53
N LEU A 50 -26.79 -42.13 10.06
CA LEU A 50 -27.50 -41.77 11.29
C LEU A 50 -29.00 -42.09 11.21
N SER A 51 -29.63 -41.82 10.06
CA SER A 51 -31.07 -42.07 9.85
C SER A 51 -31.46 -43.56 9.91
N LYS A 52 -30.49 -44.46 9.74
CA LYS A 52 -30.69 -45.92 9.74
C LYS A 52 -30.34 -46.58 11.07
N LEU A 53 -29.75 -45.85 12.02
CA LEU A 53 -29.41 -46.39 13.33
C LEU A 53 -30.67 -46.55 14.20
N PRO A 54 -30.84 -47.68 14.91
CA PRO A 54 -31.92 -47.83 15.89
C PRO A 54 -31.71 -46.88 17.08
N GLU A 55 -32.81 -46.45 17.69
CA GLU A 55 -32.75 -45.59 18.89
C GLU A 55 -31.94 -46.26 20.01
N GLY A 56 -30.98 -45.52 20.57
CA GLY A 56 -30.11 -46.01 21.63
C GLY A 56 -28.94 -45.06 21.97
N PRO A 57 -28.07 -45.44 22.93
CA PRO A 57 -26.99 -44.57 23.41
C PRO A 57 -25.98 -44.17 22.33
N LEU A 58 -25.66 -45.07 21.39
CA LEU A 58 -24.74 -44.79 20.29
C LEU A 58 -25.34 -43.80 19.28
N ALA A 59 -26.58 -44.03 18.86
CA ALA A 59 -27.31 -43.13 17.95
C ALA A 59 -27.43 -41.73 18.55
N THR A 60 -27.83 -41.65 19.83
CA THR A 60 -27.92 -40.38 20.57
C THR A 60 -26.58 -39.65 20.66
N SER A 61 -25.49 -40.38 20.94
CA SER A 61 -24.15 -39.82 21.03
C SER A 61 -23.67 -39.26 19.69
N LEU A 62 -23.82 -40.01 18.60
CA LEU A 62 -23.43 -39.57 17.26
C LEU A 62 -24.30 -38.40 16.78
N GLN A 63 -25.61 -38.45 17.00
CA GLN A 63 -26.52 -37.34 16.71
C GLN A 63 -26.12 -36.06 17.46
N ASN A 64 -25.88 -36.15 18.77
CA ASN A 64 -25.45 -35.00 19.57
C ASN A 64 -24.12 -34.41 19.08
N LYS A 65 -23.19 -35.25 18.62
CA LYS A 65 -21.92 -34.78 18.05
C LYS A 65 -22.12 -34.07 16.71
N VAL A 66 -22.98 -34.59 15.84
CA VAL A 66 -23.33 -33.93 14.56
C VAL A 66 -24.06 -32.61 14.80
N ILE A 67 -24.99 -32.56 15.75
CA ILE A 67 -25.64 -31.30 16.16
C ILE A 67 -24.61 -30.28 16.66
N LYS A 68 -23.69 -30.69 17.55
CA LYS A 68 -22.62 -29.81 18.04
C LYS A 68 -21.70 -29.32 16.92
N LEU A 69 -21.36 -30.19 15.96
CA LEU A 69 -20.58 -29.84 14.79
C LEU A 69 -21.27 -28.71 14.00
N PHE A 70 -22.52 -28.91 13.59
CA PHE A 70 -23.27 -27.88 12.84
C PHE A 70 -23.51 -26.61 13.64
N TYR A 71 -23.75 -26.73 14.94
CA TYR A 71 -23.91 -25.56 15.82
C TYR A 71 -22.61 -24.75 15.90
N ASN A 72 -21.45 -25.42 15.96
CA ASN A 72 -20.13 -24.76 16.04
C ASN A 72 -19.60 -24.27 14.69
N ASP A 73 -20.19 -24.69 13.56
CA ASP A 73 -19.83 -24.17 12.23
C ASP A 73 -20.19 -22.67 12.10
N LEU A 74 -21.18 -22.19 12.87
CA LEU A 74 -21.60 -20.80 12.93
C LEU A 74 -21.19 -20.13 14.25
N PRO A 75 -20.79 -18.84 14.24
CA PRO A 75 -20.48 -18.11 15.45
C PRO A 75 -21.75 -17.73 16.23
N HIS A 76 -21.73 -17.95 17.54
CA HIS A 76 -22.81 -17.57 18.45
C HIS A 76 -22.25 -16.83 19.67
N PRO A 77 -22.57 -15.53 19.90
CA PRO A 77 -23.33 -14.62 19.02
C PRO A 77 -22.58 -14.30 17.71
N PRO A 78 -23.26 -13.73 16.69
CA PRO A 78 -22.61 -13.31 15.46
C PRO A 78 -21.53 -12.25 15.72
N SER A 79 -20.50 -12.24 14.86
CA SER A 79 -19.33 -11.36 15.02
C SER A 79 -19.58 -9.91 14.59
N THR A 80 -20.57 -9.66 13.72
CA THR A 80 -20.92 -8.33 13.19
C THR A 80 -22.36 -8.32 12.69
N TYR A 81 -22.89 -7.13 12.39
CA TYR A 81 -24.22 -6.88 11.84
C TYR A 81 -24.14 -5.97 10.61
N VAL A 82 -25.11 -6.09 9.70
CA VAL A 82 -25.21 -5.21 8.53
C VAL A 82 -25.90 -3.90 8.92
N GLY A 83 -25.33 -2.76 8.51
CA GLY A 83 -25.91 -1.42 8.70
C GLY A 83 -24.85 -0.36 8.98
N THR A 84 -25.15 0.90 8.67
CA THR A 84 -24.21 2.02 8.85
C THR A 84 -23.74 2.18 10.30
N GLN A 85 -24.60 1.86 11.28
CA GLN A 85 -24.26 1.86 12.71
C GLN A 85 -23.05 0.96 13.04
N TYR A 86 -22.85 -0.13 12.30
CA TYR A 86 -21.81 -1.12 12.58
C TYR A 86 -20.66 -1.08 11.58
N ALA A 87 -20.80 -0.34 10.48
CA ALA A 87 -19.83 -0.27 9.39
C ALA A 87 -18.57 0.52 9.76
N TYR A 88 -18.66 1.47 10.69
CA TYR A 88 -17.61 2.43 11.01
C TYR A 88 -17.22 2.42 12.48
N ARG A 89 -15.97 2.81 12.74
CA ARG A 89 -15.52 3.14 14.10
C ARG A 89 -16.27 4.38 14.58
N THR A 90 -16.98 4.28 15.69
CA THR A 90 -17.58 5.47 16.33
C THR A 90 -16.48 6.42 16.82
N ALA A 91 -16.86 7.66 17.15
CA ALA A 91 -15.88 8.67 17.53
C ALA A 91 -15.20 8.39 18.88
N ASP A 92 -15.93 7.81 19.82
CA ASP A 92 -15.46 7.43 21.16
C ASP A 92 -14.98 5.97 21.26
N GLY A 93 -15.12 5.19 20.20
CA GLY A 93 -14.73 3.78 20.16
C GLY A 93 -15.79 2.80 20.68
N SER A 94 -16.99 3.28 21.04
CA SER A 94 -18.15 2.43 21.33
C SER A 94 -18.52 1.49 20.18
N TYR A 95 -19.31 0.47 20.47
CA TYR A 95 -19.78 -0.54 19.49
C TYR A 95 -18.66 -1.29 18.76
N ASN A 96 -17.41 -1.24 19.21
CA ASN A 96 -16.38 -2.13 18.68
C ASN A 96 -16.74 -3.60 19.02
N ASN A 97 -17.09 -3.87 20.29
CA ASN A 97 -17.80 -5.09 20.64
C ASN A 97 -19.33 -4.88 20.54
N VAL A 98 -19.96 -5.52 19.55
CA VAL A 98 -21.40 -5.38 19.31
C VAL A 98 -22.28 -5.91 20.44
N ASN A 99 -21.77 -6.82 21.28
CA ASN A 99 -22.50 -7.40 22.42
C ASN A 99 -22.25 -6.65 23.73
N ALA A 100 -21.24 -5.77 23.76
CA ALA A 100 -20.92 -4.92 24.89
C ALA A 100 -20.49 -3.53 24.38
N PRO A 101 -21.45 -2.69 23.93
CA PRO A 101 -21.16 -1.45 23.21
C PRO A 101 -20.22 -0.47 23.93
N ASP A 102 -20.27 -0.40 25.26
CA ASP A 102 -19.46 0.52 26.06
C ASP A 102 -18.03 0.01 26.31
N MET A 103 -17.73 -1.25 25.94
CA MET A 103 -16.42 -1.85 26.19
C MET A 103 -15.35 -1.08 25.41
N GLY A 104 -14.33 -0.60 26.13
CA GLY A 104 -13.19 0.10 25.53
C GLY A 104 -13.49 1.52 25.01
N MET A 105 -14.70 2.03 25.23
CA MET A 105 -15.09 3.39 24.86
C MET A 105 -14.31 4.44 25.68
N ALA A 106 -14.03 5.59 25.06
CA ALA A 106 -13.44 6.74 25.72
C ALA A 106 -14.32 7.25 26.88
N GLY A 107 -13.69 7.83 27.89
CA GLY A 107 -14.38 8.33 29.10
C GLY A 107 -14.77 7.25 30.10
N THR A 108 -14.31 6.01 29.92
CA THR A 108 -14.58 4.89 30.83
C THR A 108 -13.38 4.53 31.70
N PRO A 109 -13.58 3.83 32.84
CA PRO A 109 -12.48 3.44 33.71
C PRO A 109 -11.47 2.49 33.06
N TYR A 110 -10.20 2.62 33.43
CA TYR A 110 -9.19 1.59 33.15
C TYR A 110 -9.57 0.25 33.79
N ALA A 111 -9.23 -0.85 33.10
CA ALA A 111 -9.32 -2.19 33.67
C ALA A 111 -8.22 -2.42 34.72
N ARG A 112 -8.40 -3.49 35.49
CA ARG A 112 -7.35 -4.09 36.33
C ARG A 112 -7.20 -5.55 35.92
N SER A 113 -6.01 -5.93 35.51
CA SER A 113 -5.73 -7.30 35.07
C SER A 113 -5.24 -8.19 36.21
N VAL A 114 -4.57 -7.61 37.22
CA VAL A 114 -3.87 -8.38 38.25
C VAL A 114 -4.39 -8.04 39.64
N GLN A 115 -4.72 -9.09 40.39
CA GLN A 115 -5.01 -8.96 41.81
C GLN A 115 -3.71 -8.71 42.59
N GLN A 116 -3.71 -7.69 43.44
CA GLN A 116 -2.66 -7.53 44.45
C GLN A 116 -2.85 -8.60 45.52
N THR A 117 -1.87 -9.52 45.64
CA THR A 117 -1.92 -10.59 46.65
C THR A 117 -0.97 -10.33 47.80
N HIS A 118 0.08 -9.52 47.59
CA HIS A 118 1.03 -9.14 48.62
C HIS A 118 0.63 -7.83 49.33
N PRO A 119 0.60 -7.79 50.68
CA PRO A 119 0.18 -6.61 51.43
C PRO A 119 1.24 -5.50 51.38
N LEU A 120 1.09 -4.56 50.43
CA LEU A 120 1.91 -3.37 50.31
C LEU A 120 1.18 -2.15 50.85
N GLY A 121 1.41 -1.83 52.14
CA GLY A 121 0.81 -0.65 52.75
C GLY A 121 1.44 0.64 52.21
N ALA A 122 0.65 1.61 51.76
CA ALA A 122 1.16 2.87 51.19
C ALA A 122 2.14 3.63 52.10
N LYS A 123 1.97 3.54 53.43
CA LYS A 123 2.87 4.17 54.42
C LYS A 123 4.23 3.46 54.59
N GLN A 124 4.35 2.25 54.07
CA GLN A 124 5.59 1.45 54.11
C GLN A 124 6.39 1.59 52.81
N MET A 125 5.81 2.23 51.79
CA MET A 125 6.48 2.44 50.51
C MET A 125 7.56 3.53 50.63
N PRO A 126 8.71 3.37 49.95
CA PRO A 126 9.71 4.42 49.88
C PRO A 126 9.17 5.68 49.19
N ASP A 127 9.75 6.84 49.48
CA ASP A 127 9.42 8.09 48.76
C ASP A 127 9.66 7.92 47.25
N ALA A 128 8.70 8.32 46.42
CA ALA A 128 8.78 8.14 44.98
C ALA A 128 9.93 8.95 44.34
N GLY A 129 10.24 10.14 44.89
CA GLY A 129 11.39 10.94 44.46
C GLY A 129 12.70 10.22 44.76
N LEU A 130 12.84 9.66 45.95
CA LEU A 130 14.00 8.85 46.33
C LEU A 130 14.15 7.61 45.44
N VAL A 131 13.05 6.91 45.12
CA VAL A 131 13.06 5.78 44.17
C VAL A 131 13.58 6.24 42.81
N PHE A 132 13.08 7.35 42.28
CA PHE A 132 13.59 7.89 41.01
C PHE A 132 15.08 8.22 41.10
N ASP A 133 15.48 9.01 42.09
CA ASP A 133 16.85 9.53 42.22
C ASP A 133 17.91 8.43 42.42
N THR A 134 17.52 7.26 42.95
CA THR A 134 18.46 6.16 43.24
C THR A 134 18.39 4.97 42.27
N LEU A 135 17.22 4.69 41.66
CA LEU A 135 17.02 3.54 40.78
C LEU A 135 16.77 3.91 39.31
N LEU A 136 16.24 5.10 39.01
CA LEU A 136 15.76 5.44 37.65
C LEU A 136 16.56 6.55 36.98
N ARG A 137 17.04 7.55 37.72
CA ARG A 137 17.74 8.73 37.20
C ARG A 137 18.99 8.34 36.43
N ARG A 138 19.14 8.88 35.22
CA ARG A 138 20.23 8.59 34.28
C ARG A 138 21.57 9.09 34.83
N ASP A 139 22.53 8.17 34.98
CA ASP A 139 23.92 8.51 35.31
C ASP A 139 24.67 9.01 34.07
N LYS A 140 24.48 8.31 32.94
CA LYS A 140 25.07 8.64 31.64
C LYS A 140 24.21 8.11 30.51
N PHE A 141 24.29 8.75 29.34
CA PHE A 141 23.67 8.24 28.12
C PHE A 141 24.36 6.94 27.67
N VAL A 142 23.55 5.94 27.31
CA VAL A 142 23.98 4.68 26.70
C VAL A 142 23.10 4.45 25.49
N ALA A 143 23.70 4.39 24.30
CA ALA A 143 22.97 4.17 23.06
C ALA A 143 22.27 2.80 23.06
N HIS A 144 21.14 2.71 22.37
CA HIS A 144 20.36 1.50 22.27
C HIS A 144 21.19 0.37 21.63
N PRO A 145 21.33 -0.79 22.27
CA PRO A 145 22.33 -1.78 21.89
C PRO A 145 22.03 -2.45 20.53
N ALA A 146 20.76 -2.48 20.11
CA ALA A 146 20.36 -2.97 18.79
C ALA A 146 20.42 -1.91 17.67
N GLY A 147 20.82 -0.67 17.97
CA GLY A 147 20.92 0.40 16.96
C GLY A 147 19.59 1.09 16.59
N LEU A 148 18.56 0.99 17.44
CA LEU A 148 17.27 1.67 17.24
C LEU A 148 17.43 3.20 17.27
N SER A 149 16.75 3.88 16.35
CA SER A 149 16.73 5.33 16.26
C SER A 149 15.73 5.95 17.24
N SER A 150 15.85 7.25 17.49
CA SER A 150 14.86 8.00 18.28
C SER A 150 13.47 8.03 17.62
N LEU A 151 13.41 7.94 16.28
CA LEU A 151 12.15 7.92 15.52
C LEU A 151 11.29 6.69 15.86
N MET A 152 11.91 5.54 16.17
CA MET A 152 11.21 4.35 16.67
C MET A 152 10.37 4.67 17.92
N PHE A 153 10.93 5.46 18.84
CA PHE A 153 10.27 5.82 20.09
C PHE A 153 9.34 7.03 19.95
N ALA A 154 9.55 7.88 18.95
CA ALA A 154 8.54 8.84 18.52
C ALA A 154 7.28 8.14 18.00
N PHE A 155 7.44 7.06 17.23
CA PHE A 155 6.32 6.22 16.81
C PHE A 155 5.70 5.44 17.99
N ALA A 156 6.52 4.92 18.91
CA ALA A 156 6.02 4.31 20.15
C ALA A 156 5.13 5.27 20.95
N ALA A 157 5.50 6.54 21.06
CA ALA A 157 4.69 7.55 21.71
C ALA A 157 3.32 7.73 21.02
N LEU A 158 3.26 7.68 19.68
CA LEU A 158 2.01 7.74 18.94
C LEU A 158 1.11 6.51 19.23
N VAL A 159 1.69 5.31 19.28
CA VAL A 159 0.96 4.08 19.67
C VAL A 159 0.42 4.21 21.09
N THR A 160 1.24 4.61 22.05
CA THR A 160 0.84 4.80 23.46
C THR A 160 -0.27 5.84 23.58
N HIS A 161 -0.15 6.99 22.93
CA HIS A 161 -1.16 8.06 22.99
C HIS A 161 -2.46 7.72 22.27
N THR A 162 -2.48 6.67 21.43
CA THR A 162 -3.72 6.18 20.83
C THR A 162 -4.63 5.51 21.86
N VAL A 163 -4.05 4.77 22.80
CA VAL A 163 -4.81 3.95 23.75
C VAL A 163 -4.78 4.46 25.19
N PHE A 164 -3.96 5.48 25.50
CA PHE A 164 -3.83 6.05 26.84
C PHE A 164 -4.01 7.59 26.89
N ARG A 165 -5.02 8.01 27.65
CA ARG A 165 -5.26 9.41 28.03
C ARG A 165 -5.88 9.47 29.42
N THR A 166 -5.07 9.37 30.46
CA THR A 166 -5.55 9.44 31.85
C THR A 166 -6.13 10.82 32.17
N SER A 167 -7.35 10.86 32.71
CA SER A 167 -7.99 12.12 33.10
C SER A 167 -7.25 12.82 34.25
N HIS A 168 -7.13 14.14 34.16
CA HIS A 168 -6.58 14.98 35.22
C HIS A 168 -7.57 15.29 36.35
N GLU A 169 -8.85 14.99 36.16
CA GLU A 169 -9.90 15.12 37.19
C GLU A 169 -10.08 13.81 37.95
N ASN A 170 -10.17 12.69 37.22
CA ASN A 170 -10.28 11.37 37.80
C ASN A 170 -9.27 10.40 37.16
N ALA A 171 -8.18 10.12 37.86
CA ALA A 171 -7.11 9.27 37.34
C ALA A 171 -7.55 7.83 37.03
N ALA A 172 -8.73 7.36 37.47
CA ALA A 172 -9.25 6.06 37.08
C ALA A 172 -9.78 6.01 35.63
N ILE A 173 -10.06 7.16 35.01
CA ILE A 173 -10.70 7.26 33.70
C ILE A 173 -9.66 7.36 32.58
N ASN A 174 -9.89 6.62 31.49
CA ASN A 174 -9.23 6.79 30.20
C ASN A 174 -10.11 7.66 29.29
N GLU A 175 -9.65 8.85 28.93
CA GLU A 175 -10.38 9.80 28.06
C GLU A 175 -10.20 9.49 26.56
N THR A 176 -9.42 8.46 26.20
CA THR A 176 -9.36 7.92 24.83
C THR A 176 -9.90 6.49 24.81
N SER A 177 -10.21 5.99 23.62
CA SER A 177 -10.65 4.62 23.44
C SER A 177 -9.50 3.64 23.75
N SER A 178 -9.85 2.40 24.08
CA SER A 178 -8.87 1.30 24.30
C SER A 178 -8.52 0.57 23.01
N TYR A 179 -8.70 1.23 21.85
CA TYR A 179 -8.54 0.65 20.52
C TYR A 179 -7.43 1.35 19.73
N VAL A 180 -6.81 0.62 18.79
CA VAL A 180 -5.76 1.17 17.92
C VAL A 180 -6.43 1.88 16.74
N ASP A 181 -7.14 2.97 17.01
CA ASP A 181 -8.02 3.70 16.09
C ASP A 181 -7.47 5.05 15.61
N LEU A 182 -6.18 5.29 15.89
CA LEU A 182 -5.46 6.53 15.59
C LEU A 182 -6.17 7.77 16.17
N ALA A 183 -6.77 7.64 17.37
CA ALA A 183 -7.35 8.73 18.14
C ALA A 183 -6.50 10.02 18.22
N PRO A 184 -5.15 10.00 18.21
CA PRO A 184 -4.39 11.25 18.25
C PRO A 184 -4.63 12.12 17.02
N LEU A 185 -4.90 11.50 15.86
CA LEU A 185 -5.29 12.20 14.65
C LEU A 185 -6.74 12.64 14.72
N TYR A 186 -7.66 11.69 14.97
CA TYR A 186 -9.10 11.88 14.78
C TYR A 186 -9.83 12.46 15.98
N GLY A 187 -9.32 12.27 17.19
CA GLY A 187 -10.00 12.56 18.44
C GLY A 187 -10.89 11.41 18.91
N SER A 188 -11.28 11.49 20.19
CA SER A 188 -12.05 10.47 20.92
C SER A 188 -13.51 10.89 21.18
N SER A 189 -14.01 11.89 20.44
CA SER A 189 -15.41 12.36 20.49
C SER A 189 -15.83 12.98 19.16
N GLU A 190 -17.13 13.09 18.91
CA GLU A 190 -17.64 13.75 17.69
C GLU A 190 -17.22 15.21 17.61
N GLU A 191 -17.22 15.92 18.74
CA GLU A 191 -16.79 17.32 18.82
C GLU A 191 -15.33 17.46 18.39
N ALA A 192 -14.46 16.58 18.90
CA ALA A 192 -13.04 16.57 18.54
C ALA A 192 -12.85 16.29 17.04
N GLN A 193 -13.57 15.31 16.48
CA GLN A 193 -13.55 15.01 15.05
C GLN A 193 -13.99 16.21 14.19
N ARG A 194 -15.02 16.94 14.61
CA ARG A 194 -15.48 18.13 13.87
C ARG A 194 -14.44 19.23 13.83
N THR A 195 -13.58 19.37 14.85
CA THR A 195 -12.57 20.45 14.89
C THR A 195 -11.45 20.30 13.85
N ILE A 196 -11.27 19.09 13.30
CA ILE A 196 -10.20 18.77 12.35
C ILE A 196 -10.73 18.53 10.93
N ARG A 197 -12.05 18.46 10.73
CA ARG A 197 -12.69 18.14 9.43
C ARG A 197 -13.03 19.40 8.64
N VAL A 198 -12.90 19.32 7.31
CA VAL A 198 -13.28 20.40 6.38
C VAL A 198 -14.80 20.48 6.19
N LEU A 199 -15.49 19.33 6.17
CA LEU A 199 -16.95 19.20 6.04
C LEU A 199 -17.52 19.80 4.73
N ASP A 200 -16.85 19.55 3.60
CA ASP A 200 -17.22 20.08 2.28
C ASP A 200 -17.76 19.01 1.31
N GLY A 201 -18.03 17.79 1.79
CA GLY A 201 -18.49 16.68 0.95
C GLY A 201 -17.36 15.81 0.42
N ARG A 202 -16.10 16.13 0.73
CA ARG A 202 -14.92 15.35 0.31
C ARG A 202 -14.35 14.48 1.43
N GLY A 203 -14.89 14.58 2.65
CA GLY A 203 -14.42 13.80 3.80
C GLY A 203 -13.00 14.15 4.23
N LEU A 204 -12.52 15.37 3.94
CA LEU A 204 -11.13 15.78 4.19
C LEU A 204 -10.91 16.27 5.62
N LEU A 205 -9.68 16.08 6.11
CA LEU A 205 -9.13 16.78 7.27
C LEU A 205 -8.49 18.11 6.84
N HIS A 206 -8.50 19.09 7.73
CA HIS A 206 -7.71 20.30 7.56
C HIS A 206 -6.21 19.94 7.41
N PRO A 207 -5.47 20.63 6.53
CA PRO A 207 -4.06 20.32 6.26
C PRO A 207 -3.22 20.29 7.53
N ASP A 208 -2.57 19.16 7.78
CA ASP A 208 -1.61 18.95 8.88
C ASP A 208 -2.19 19.29 10.27
N ALA A 209 -3.51 19.12 10.46
CA ALA A 209 -4.19 19.28 11.73
C ALA A 209 -4.44 17.91 12.41
N PHE A 210 -4.50 17.88 13.73
CA PHE A 210 -4.76 16.68 14.52
C PHE A 210 -5.41 17.05 15.86
N ALA A 211 -6.02 16.07 16.54
CA ALA A 211 -6.83 16.30 17.74
C ALA A 211 -6.04 16.27 19.05
N GLU A 212 -4.93 15.53 19.14
CA GLU A 212 -4.19 15.36 20.41
C GLU A 212 -3.17 16.48 20.67
N GLU A 213 -3.63 17.47 21.41
CA GLU A 213 -2.85 18.62 21.88
C GLU A 213 -1.61 18.28 22.73
N ARG A 214 -1.60 17.16 23.47
CA ARG A 214 -0.46 16.81 24.35
C ARG A 214 0.81 16.50 23.57
N LEU A 215 0.69 16.10 22.30
CA LEU A 215 1.87 15.79 21.46
C LEU A 215 2.74 17.02 21.18
N LEU A 216 2.19 18.23 21.33
CA LEU A 216 2.96 19.48 21.21
C LEU A 216 4.01 19.66 22.31
N LEU A 217 3.92 18.87 23.39
CA LEU A 217 4.89 18.83 24.48
C LEU A 217 5.94 17.74 24.30
N LEU A 218 5.79 16.87 23.29
CA LEU A 218 6.71 15.78 22.98
C LEU A 218 7.73 16.20 21.91
N PRO A 219 8.79 15.40 21.68
CA PRO A 219 9.70 15.63 20.57
C PRO A 219 8.97 15.83 19.22
N PRO A 220 9.39 16.79 18.38
CA PRO A 220 8.71 17.18 17.14
C PRO A 220 8.39 16.03 16.19
N ALA A 221 9.21 14.98 16.16
CA ALA A 221 9.00 13.81 15.30
C ALA A 221 7.67 13.09 15.56
N VAL A 222 7.13 13.14 16.78
CA VAL A 222 5.82 12.57 17.10
C VAL A 222 4.72 13.28 16.31
N CYS A 223 4.75 14.62 16.30
CA CYS A 223 3.82 15.43 15.50
C CYS A 223 4.09 15.27 14.00
N GLY A 224 5.36 15.18 13.59
CA GLY A 224 5.75 14.96 12.20
C GLY A 224 5.16 13.68 11.62
N LEU A 225 5.25 12.56 12.34
CA LEU A 225 4.64 11.29 11.95
C LEU A 225 3.11 11.40 11.84
N LEU A 226 2.47 12.07 12.80
CA LEU A 226 1.01 12.24 12.80
C LEU A 226 0.53 13.09 11.61
N VAL A 227 1.31 14.11 11.21
CA VAL A 227 1.06 14.89 10.01
C VAL A 227 1.09 14.01 8.74
N LEU A 228 1.97 13.01 8.66
CA LEU A 228 1.97 12.08 7.53
C LEU A 228 0.65 11.28 7.45
N PHE A 229 0.13 10.82 8.58
CA PHE A 229 -1.17 10.15 8.61
C PHE A 229 -2.34 11.08 8.27
N ASN A 230 -2.28 12.38 8.64
CA ASN A 230 -3.26 13.37 8.15
C ASN A 230 -3.22 13.47 6.62
N ARG A 231 -2.02 13.62 6.04
CA ARG A 231 -1.84 13.70 4.58
C ARG A 231 -2.31 12.43 3.87
N ASN A 232 -2.04 11.26 4.46
CA ASN A 232 -2.50 9.98 3.93
C ASN A 232 -4.04 9.87 3.96
N HIS A 233 -4.70 10.32 5.04
CA HIS A 233 -6.17 10.39 5.08
C HIS A 233 -6.71 11.22 3.91
N ASN A 234 -6.16 12.43 3.70
CA ASN A 234 -6.60 13.31 2.62
C ASN A 234 -6.32 12.73 1.22
N TYR A 235 -5.23 11.99 1.07
CA TYR A 235 -4.96 11.22 -0.16
C TYR A 235 -6.03 10.14 -0.38
N ILE A 236 -6.33 9.35 0.65
CA ILE A 236 -7.33 8.28 0.60
C ILE A 236 -8.71 8.83 0.27
N ALA A 237 -9.17 9.87 0.97
CA ALA A 237 -10.47 10.50 0.75
C ALA A 237 -10.64 11.00 -0.70
N ARG A 238 -9.61 11.67 -1.26
CA ARG A 238 -9.60 12.07 -2.68
C ARG A 238 -9.68 10.87 -3.62
N LYS A 239 -8.97 9.78 -3.32
CA LYS A 239 -9.00 8.55 -4.14
C LYS A 239 -10.35 7.83 -4.05
N LEU A 240 -10.98 7.76 -2.88
CA LEU A 240 -12.33 7.20 -2.73
C LEU A 240 -13.35 7.98 -3.59
N LEU A 241 -13.29 9.31 -3.57
CA LEU A 241 -14.13 10.16 -4.40
C LEU A 241 -13.84 9.99 -5.89
N ALA A 242 -12.56 9.93 -6.29
CA ALA A 242 -12.16 9.81 -7.69
C ALA A 242 -12.46 8.44 -8.30
N ILE A 243 -12.27 7.36 -7.54
CA ILE A 243 -12.54 5.98 -7.97
C ILE A 243 -14.04 5.70 -7.95
N ASN A 244 -14.74 6.18 -6.90
CA ASN A 244 -16.18 6.04 -6.73
C ASN A 244 -16.67 4.61 -7.01
N GLU A 245 -16.03 3.61 -6.39
CA GLU A 245 -16.23 2.17 -6.70
C GLU A 245 -17.69 1.74 -6.70
N ARG A 246 -18.50 2.34 -5.82
CA ARG A 246 -19.93 2.05 -5.63
C ARG A 246 -20.84 2.91 -6.53
N GLY A 247 -20.31 3.95 -7.18
CA GLY A 247 -21.08 4.89 -7.99
C GLY A 247 -22.05 5.78 -7.20
N THR A 248 -21.80 5.95 -5.90
CA THR A 248 -22.68 6.68 -4.97
C THR A 248 -22.24 8.12 -4.74
N TYR A 249 -21.00 8.46 -5.07
CA TYR A 249 -20.47 9.81 -4.88
C TYR A 249 -20.67 10.68 -6.10
N VAL A 250 -20.73 11.98 -5.85
CA VAL A 250 -20.76 13.04 -6.86
C VAL A 250 -19.71 14.09 -6.53
N ASP A 251 -19.20 14.78 -7.55
CA ASP A 251 -18.34 15.93 -7.33
C ASP A 251 -19.12 17.01 -6.54
N PRO A 252 -18.66 17.40 -5.34
CA PRO A 252 -19.32 18.44 -4.54
C PRO A 252 -19.55 19.77 -5.27
N ASP A 253 -18.67 20.10 -6.22
CA ASP A 253 -18.75 21.34 -6.99
C ASP A 253 -19.78 21.24 -8.13
N ALA A 254 -20.12 20.03 -8.57
CA ALA A 254 -21.15 19.79 -9.59
C ALA A 254 -22.58 19.85 -9.03
N LEU A 255 -22.76 19.84 -7.71
CA LEU A 255 -24.06 20.00 -7.08
C LEU A 255 -24.52 21.46 -7.14
N ALA A 256 -25.65 21.69 -7.81
CA ALA A 256 -26.25 23.02 -7.96
C ALA A 256 -26.50 23.69 -6.60
N ALA A 257 -26.20 24.98 -6.51
CA ALA A 257 -26.32 25.72 -5.26
C ALA A 257 -27.77 25.84 -4.77
N GLU A 258 -28.72 25.74 -5.68
CA GLU A 258 -30.15 25.85 -5.44
C GLU A 258 -30.81 24.50 -5.06
N ASP A 259 -30.08 23.39 -5.06
CA ASP A 259 -30.61 22.09 -4.64
C ASP A 259 -30.96 22.11 -3.14
N ALA A 260 -32.26 21.99 -2.83
CA ALA A 260 -32.76 22.01 -1.45
C ALA A 260 -32.18 20.89 -0.58
N GLN A 261 -31.67 19.80 -1.18
CA GLN A 261 -31.03 18.67 -0.49
C GLN A 261 -29.50 18.75 -0.53
N ARG A 262 -28.90 19.83 -1.06
CA ARG A 262 -27.44 19.93 -1.23
C ARG A 262 -26.67 19.66 0.05
N MET A 263 -27.06 20.30 1.15
CA MET A 263 -26.35 20.17 2.44
C MET A 263 -26.47 18.76 3.03
N GLU A 264 -27.64 18.12 2.88
CA GLU A 264 -27.85 16.74 3.34
C GLU A 264 -27.01 15.76 2.52
N LYS A 265 -27.00 15.91 1.18
CA LYS A 265 -26.19 15.08 0.27
C LYS A 265 -24.69 15.24 0.55
N LEU A 266 -24.23 16.48 0.68
CA LEU A 266 -22.83 16.77 1.01
C LEU A 266 -22.45 16.20 2.38
N GLY A 267 -23.30 16.38 3.40
CA GLY A 267 -23.05 15.85 4.74
C GLY A 267 -22.98 14.32 4.77
N ALA A 268 -23.92 13.64 4.11
CA ALA A 268 -23.92 12.18 4.04
C ALA A 268 -22.71 11.63 3.28
N GLN A 269 -22.34 12.27 2.16
CA GLN A 269 -21.15 11.90 1.40
C GLN A 269 -19.86 12.19 2.18
N ASP A 270 -19.76 13.34 2.84
CA ASP A 270 -18.61 13.69 3.66
C ASP A 270 -18.38 12.66 4.76
N GLU A 271 -19.46 12.24 5.44
CA GLU A 271 -19.40 11.24 6.49
C GLU A 271 -18.96 9.87 5.97
N ASP A 272 -19.54 9.40 4.85
CA ASP A 272 -19.21 8.11 4.26
C ASP A 272 -17.74 8.07 3.80
N ILE A 273 -17.26 9.12 3.12
CA ILE A 273 -15.87 9.22 2.66
C ILE A 273 -14.93 9.35 3.87
N PHE A 274 -15.25 10.20 4.85
CA PHE A 274 -14.43 10.40 6.04
C PHE A 274 -14.25 9.09 6.82
N GLN A 275 -15.34 8.37 7.10
CA GLN A 275 -15.27 7.14 7.89
C GLN A 275 -14.59 6.01 7.12
N THR A 276 -14.86 5.88 5.82
CA THR A 276 -14.16 4.90 4.97
C THR A 276 -12.66 5.22 4.91
N ALA A 277 -12.28 6.48 4.73
CA ALA A 277 -10.88 6.91 4.76
C ALA A 277 -10.23 6.69 6.13
N ARG A 278 -10.97 6.90 7.23
CA ARG A 278 -10.53 6.60 8.60
C ARG A 278 -10.23 5.12 8.77
N LEU A 279 -11.09 4.21 8.31
CA LEU A 279 -10.85 2.77 8.36
C LEU A 279 -9.58 2.37 7.60
N VAL A 280 -9.44 2.85 6.36
CA VAL A 280 -8.25 2.58 5.52
C VAL A 280 -6.97 3.12 6.17
N ASN A 281 -7.01 4.33 6.72
CA ASN A 281 -5.84 4.93 7.36
C ASN A 281 -5.49 4.27 8.71
N CYS A 282 -6.48 3.75 9.44
CA CYS A 282 -6.23 2.86 10.59
C CYS A 282 -5.59 1.53 10.15
N GLY A 283 -6.01 0.99 9.00
CA GLY A 283 -5.36 -0.15 8.36
C GLY A 283 -3.89 0.14 8.04
N TRP A 284 -3.58 1.33 7.50
CA TRP A 284 -2.20 1.80 7.30
C TRP A 284 -1.41 1.85 8.61
N PHE A 285 -1.98 2.44 9.66
CA PHE A 285 -1.32 2.55 10.95
C PHE A 285 -1.02 1.17 11.56
N ALA A 286 -2.00 0.25 11.54
CA ALA A 286 -1.80 -1.13 11.96
C ALA A 286 -0.74 -1.84 11.12
N SER A 287 -0.78 -1.66 9.79
CA SER A 287 0.24 -2.24 8.90
C SER A 287 1.64 -1.75 9.27
N VAL A 288 1.87 -0.46 9.52
CA VAL A 288 3.16 0.07 10.03
C VAL A 288 3.55 -0.54 11.37
N ILE A 289 2.59 -0.73 12.30
CA ILE A 289 2.84 -1.40 13.57
C ILE A 289 3.40 -2.81 13.34
N PHE A 290 2.80 -3.60 12.44
CA PHE A 290 3.22 -4.99 12.24
C PHE A 290 4.41 -5.16 11.29
N SER A 291 4.59 -4.29 10.30
CA SER A 291 5.69 -4.38 9.32
C SER A 291 6.99 -3.77 9.81
N ASP A 292 6.91 -2.62 10.49
CA ASP A 292 8.08 -1.83 10.85
C ASP A 292 8.33 -1.90 12.35
N TYR A 293 7.35 -1.47 13.16
CA TYR A 293 7.52 -1.32 14.60
C TYR A 293 7.76 -2.67 15.30
N PHE A 294 6.91 -3.66 15.02
CA PHE A 294 7.01 -5.00 15.59
C PHE A 294 8.26 -5.74 15.08
N SER A 295 8.61 -5.54 13.81
CA SER A 295 9.85 -6.09 13.22
C SER A 295 11.10 -5.54 13.91
N SER A 296 11.12 -4.24 14.25
CA SER A 296 12.17 -3.63 15.07
C SER A 296 12.17 -4.17 16.50
N ILE A 297 11.00 -4.40 17.11
CA ILE A 297 10.89 -4.98 18.46
C ILE A 297 11.49 -6.38 18.53
N LEU A 298 11.21 -7.23 17.54
CA LEU A 298 11.72 -8.59 17.46
C LEU A 298 13.13 -8.67 16.85
N GLY A 299 13.65 -7.56 16.31
CA GLY A 299 14.96 -7.52 15.66
C GLY A 299 15.02 -8.21 14.30
N LEU A 300 13.87 -8.44 13.65
CA LEU A 300 13.76 -9.18 12.38
C LEU A 300 14.41 -8.45 11.20
N VAL A 301 14.45 -7.11 11.27
CA VAL A 301 15.16 -6.26 10.29
C VAL A 301 16.64 -6.63 10.20
N ARG A 302 17.26 -7.01 11.33
CA ARG A 302 18.67 -7.43 11.39
C ARG A 302 18.94 -8.75 10.67
N GLN A 303 17.89 -9.51 10.39
CA GLN A 303 17.91 -10.81 9.70
C GLN A 303 17.43 -10.71 8.26
N GLY A 304 17.08 -9.51 7.76
CA GLY A 304 16.45 -9.35 6.45
C GLY A 304 15.09 -10.06 6.33
N SER A 305 14.41 -10.30 7.45
CA SER A 305 13.18 -11.10 7.49
C SER A 305 11.94 -10.20 7.38
N SER A 306 11.09 -10.48 6.39
CA SER A 306 9.77 -9.85 6.25
C SER A 306 8.65 -10.57 7.03
N TRP A 307 8.98 -11.60 7.80
CA TRP A 307 8.01 -12.29 8.64
C TRP A 307 7.38 -11.33 9.67
N SER A 308 6.09 -11.49 9.94
CA SER A 308 5.40 -10.79 11.02
C SER A 308 4.27 -11.65 11.58
N LEU A 309 3.85 -11.39 12.82
CA LEU A 309 2.70 -12.05 13.42
C LEU A 309 1.41 -11.60 12.72
N SER A 310 0.50 -12.54 12.47
CA SER A 310 -0.82 -12.27 11.90
C SER A 310 -1.92 -12.65 12.91
N PRO A 311 -2.26 -11.77 13.87
CA PRO A 311 -3.29 -12.05 14.88
C PRO A 311 -4.73 -11.96 14.33
N PHE A 312 -4.89 -11.56 13.06
CA PHE A 312 -6.17 -11.17 12.47
C PHE A 312 -7.02 -12.36 12.00
N GLY A 313 -6.37 -13.45 11.58
CA GLY A 313 -7.01 -14.59 10.95
C GLY A 313 -7.97 -15.37 11.85
N GLU A 314 -8.87 -16.12 11.22
CA GLU A 314 -9.68 -17.14 11.89
C GLU A 314 -8.81 -18.33 12.29
N ILE A 315 -9.01 -18.81 13.51
CA ILE A 315 -8.36 -20.01 14.01
C ILE A 315 -9.49 -20.97 14.39
N ARG A 316 -9.67 -22.00 13.56
CA ARG A 316 -10.67 -23.05 13.78
C ARG A 316 -10.02 -24.20 14.51
N ASN A 317 -10.54 -24.52 15.70
CA ASN A 317 -10.08 -25.62 16.53
C ASN A 317 -10.57 -26.97 15.98
N ASP A 318 -9.98 -28.06 16.47
CA ASP A 318 -10.33 -29.43 16.06
C ASP A 318 -11.80 -29.83 16.33
N ASP A 319 -12.46 -29.13 17.26
CA ASP A 319 -13.88 -29.28 17.60
C ASP A 319 -14.79 -28.32 16.82
N HIS A 320 -14.24 -27.70 15.77
CA HIS A 320 -14.86 -26.70 14.89
C HIS A 320 -15.20 -25.36 15.57
N THR A 321 -14.95 -25.19 16.87
CA THR A 321 -15.08 -23.89 17.51
C THR A 321 -14.06 -22.90 16.95
N LEU A 322 -14.43 -21.61 16.92
CA LEU A 322 -13.53 -20.54 16.52
C LEU A 322 -12.87 -19.96 17.77
N PHE A 323 -11.54 -19.90 17.80
CA PHE A 323 -10.84 -19.12 18.82
C PHE A 323 -11.17 -17.65 18.64
N GLU A 324 -11.64 -17.01 19.72
CA GLU A 324 -12.30 -15.72 19.64
C GLU A 324 -11.42 -14.60 19.06
N ARG A 325 -12.06 -13.65 18.37
CA ARG A 325 -11.50 -12.41 17.84
C ARG A 325 -12.61 -11.34 17.78
N GLY A 326 -12.26 -10.06 17.77
CA GLY A 326 -13.24 -8.97 17.73
C GLY A 326 -14.10 -8.86 18.99
N ARG A 327 -13.59 -9.26 20.15
CA ARG A 327 -14.31 -9.27 21.45
C ARG A 327 -14.11 -8.00 22.28
N GLY A 328 -13.51 -6.97 21.71
CA GLY A 328 -13.18 -5.72 22.40
C GLY A 328 -11.90 -5.80 23.23
N ASN A 329 -11.50 -4.64 23.76
CA ASN A 329 -10.35 -4.49 24.65
C ASN A 329 -10.64 -3.38 25.67
N VAL A 330 -10.07 -3.47 26.87
CA VAL A 330 -10.05 -2.38 27.85
C VAL A 330 -8.63 -2.29 28.41
N CYS A 331 -7.95 -1.17 28.16
CA CYS A 331 -6.58 -0.99 28.64
C CYS A 331 -6.55 -1.02 30.17
N SER A 332 -5.54 -1.68 30.73
CA SER A 332 -5.40 -1.84 32.18
C SER A 332 -4.43 -0.83 32.78
N VAL A 333 -4.55 -0.59 34.10
CA VAL A 333 -3.58 0.25 34.84
C VAL A 333 -2.17 -0.35 34.84
N GLU A 334 -2.04 -1.69 34.80
CA GLU A 334 -0.75 -2.36 34.66
C GLU A 334 -0.13 -2.12 33.28
N PHE A 335 -0.92 -2.19 32.22
CA PHE A 335 -0.46 -1.86 30.87
C PHE A 335 -0.11 -0.37 30.72
N ASN A 336 -0.83 0.54 31.40
CA ASN A 336 -0.41 1.95 31.46
C ASN A 336 1.00 2.11 32.07
N CYS A 337 1.33 1.35 33.11
CA CYS A 337 2.67 1.37 33.72
C CYS A 337 3.73 0.79 32.79
N LEU A 338 3.40 -0.27 32.04
CA LEU A 338 4.30 -0.95 31.10
C LEU A 338 4.78 -0.04 29.97
N TYR A 339 3.95 0.87 29.46
CA TYR A 339 4.25 1.70 28.28
C TYR A 339 5.03 2.99 28.60
N ARG A 340 5.53 3.18 29.83
CA ARG A 340 6.28 4.39 30.23
C ARG A 340 7.78 4.27 29.99
N TRP A 341 8.17 4.24 28.72
CA TRP A 341 9.56 3.96 28.32
C TRP A 341 10.46 5.20 28.33
N HIS A 342 10.36 6.10 29.32
CA HIS A 342 11.16 7.34 29.31
C HIS A 342 12.68 7.11 29.40
N ALA A 343 13.13 5.91 29.81
CA ALA A 343 14.54 5.52 29.79
C ALA A 343 15.17 5.59 28.39
N VAL A 344 14.39 5.35 27.33
CA VAL A 344 14.89 5.26 25.94
C VAL A 344 15.02 6.61 25.24
N THR A 345 14.63 7.71 25.90
CA THR A 345 14.73 9.06 25.34
C THR A 345 16.17 9.33 24.89
N SER A 346 16.33 9.67 23.61
CA SER A 346 17.64 9.96 23.02
C SER A 346 18.29 11.18 23.70
N GLN A 347 19.61 11.32 23.58
CA GLN A 347 20.28 12.51 24.11
C GLN A 347 19.77 13.81 23.46
N HIS A 348 19.45 13.77 22.17
CA HIS A 348 18.87 14.91 21.46
C HIS A 348 17.48 15.25 21.99
N ASP A 349 16.61 14.26 22.16
CA ASP A 349 15.25 14.48 22.66
C ASP A 349 15.21 14.92 24.11
N GLU A 350 16.16 14.47 24.95
CA GLU A 350 16.36 14.98 26.30
C GLU A 350 16.56 16.51 26.27
N GLY A 351 17.43 17.01 25.39
CA GLY A 351 17.61 18.46 25.21
C GLY A 351 16.36 19.20 24.74
N LEU A 352 15.54 18.59 23.88
CA LEU A 352 14.26 19.18 23.45
C LEU A 352 13.21 19.23 24.57
N VAL A 353 13.18 18.20 25.42
CA VAL A 353 12.32 18.16 26.61
C VAL A 353 12.77 19.24 27.59
N GLU A 354 14.08 19.39 27.83
CA GLU A 354 14.63 20.45 28.67
C GLU A 354 14.27 21.85 28.17
N GLN A 355 14.36 22.10 26.86
CA GLN A 355 13.91 23.36 26.25
C GLN A 355 12.42 23.61 26.47
N THR A 356 11.59 22.57 26.38
CA THR A 356 10.15 22.66 26.64
C THR A 356 9.85 22.95 28.10
N MET A 357 10.51 22.25 29.03
CA MET A 357 10.43 22.52 30.47
C MET A 357 10.89 23.94 30.81
N SER A 358 11.93 24.44 30.15
CA SER A 358 12.42 25.82 30.31
C SER A 358 11.41 26.86 29.84
N ARG A 359 10.74 26.62 28.70
CA ARG A 359 9.63 27.48 28.24
C ARG A 359 8.45 27.47 29.21
N MET A 360 8.14 26.33 29.82
CA MET A 360 7.00 26.20 30.73
C MET A 360 7.25 26.77 32.13
N PHE A 361 8.47 26.62 32.67
CA PHE A 361 8.77 26.94 34.07
C PHE A 361 9.95 27.90 34.28
N GLY A 362 10.51 28.49 33.23
CA GLY A 362 11.67 29.39 33.30
C GLY A 362 12.90 28.69 33.88
N ASP A 363 13.71 29.41 34.65
CA ASP A 363 14.95 28.90 35.26
C ASP A 363 14.74 28.13 36.58
N ARG A 364 13.48 27.77 36.90
CA ARG A 364 13.19 26.98 38.11
C ARG A 364 13.90 25.63 38.06
N ASP A 365 14.45 25.24 39.21
CA ASP A 365 15.06 23.93 39.39
C ASP A 365 14.02 22.82 39.15
N ARG A 366 14.35 21.92 38.23
CA ARG A 366 13.48 20.81 37.77
C ARG A 366 13.18 19.84 38.90
N ASP A 367 14.11 19.66 39.83
CA ASP A 367 13.95 18.72 40.93
C ASP A 367 12.94 19.22 41.98
N THR A 368 12.62 20.53 41.95
CA THR A 368 11.67 21.17 42.88
C THR A 368 10.25 21.30 42.33
N LEU A 369 10.01 20.92 41.07
CA LEU A 369 8.69 21.06 40.44
C LEU A 369 7.70 20.05 41.02
N SER A 370 6.47 20.50 41.28
CA SER A 370 5.38 19.68 41.80
C SER A 370 4.30 19.38 40.74
N PRO A 371 3.45 18.36 40.93
CA PRO A 371 2.30 18.13 40.06
C PRO A 371 1.33 19.31 39.99
N ALA A 372 1.25 20.13 41.04
CA ALA A 372 0.43 21.33 41.07
C ALA A 372 1.00 22.45 40.18
N ASP A 373 2.34 22.58 40.11
CA ASP A 373 3.00 23.49 39.18
C ASP A 373 2.68 23.09 37.73
N LEU A 374 2.80 21.80 37.41
CA LEU A 374 2.48 21.29 36.08
C LEU A 374 1.01 21.52 35.72
N LYS A 375 0.07 21.22 36.63
CA LYS A 375 -1.36 21.48 36.41
C LYS A 375 -1.64 22.96 36.13
N THR A 376 -0.95 23.86 36.83
CA THR A 376 -1.09 25.31 36.63
C THR A 376 -0.53 25.73 35.28
N ALA A 377 0.67 25.29 34.92
CA ALA A 377 1.27 25.56 33.61
C ALA A 377 0.39 25.03 32.47
N MET A 378 -0.12 23.80 32.58
CA MET A 378 -1.01 23.21 31.60
C MET A 378 -2.32 23.99 31.43
N ARG A 379 -2.94 24.45 32.54
CA ARG A 379 -4.15 25.30 32.48
C ARG A 379 -3.89 26.63 31.78
N GLN A 380 -2.77 27.27 32.06
CA GLN A 380 -2.37 28.52 31.38
C GLN A 380 -2.15 28.28 29.88
N MET A 381 -1.49 27.17 29.54
CA MET A 381 -1.29 26.76 28.15
C MET A 381 -2.59 26.38 27.44
N GLN A 382 -3.61 25.88 28.15
CA GLN A 382 -4.94 25.56 27.60
C GLN A 382 -5.80 26.82 27.39
N ALA A 383 -5.76 27.79 28.28
CA ALA A 383 -6.58 29.00 28.20
C ALA A 383 -6.24 29.90 27.00
N ALA A 384 -5.00 29.83 26.48
CA ALA A 384 -4.53 30.64 25.37
C ALA A 384 -4.78 30.03 23.98
N ARG A 385 -5.42 28.85 23.87
CA ARG A 385 -5.18 27.97 22.72
C ARG A 385 -5.77 28.45 21.40
N PRO A 386 -4.94 28.54 20.36
CA PRO A 386 -5.42 28.71 19.00
C PRO A 386 -6.05 27.40 18.50
N TYR A 387 -6.87 27.48 17.43
CA TYR A 387 -7.50 26.31 16.80
C TYR A 387 -6.45 25.30 16.32
N ALA A 388 -6.82 24.01 16.19
CA ALA A 388 -5.89 22.95 15.75
C ALA A 388 -5.16 23.28 14.43
N THR A 389 -5.82 24.02 13.54
CA THR A 389 -5.29 24.53 12.26
C THR A 389 -4.20 25.60 12.39
N GLN A 390 -3.91 26.05 13.61
CA GLN A 390 -2.93 27.09 13.94
C GLN A 390 -1.79 26.56 14.82
N TRP A 391 -1.86 25.30 15.28
CA TRP A 391 -0.81 24.71 16.11
C TRP A 391 0.50 24.55 15.32
N THR A 392 1.62 24.77 16.00
CA THR A 392 2.98 24.64 15.47
C THR A 392 3.84 23.82 16.43
N PHE A 393 4.86 23.12 15.93
CA PHE A 393 5.78 22.32 16.73
C PHE A 393 7.20 22.36 16.16
N GLY A 394 8.21 22.07 16.98
CA GLY A 394 9.60 21.96 16.50
C GLY A 394 10.12 23.20 15.74
N ASN A 395 9.67 24.39 16.12
CA ASN A 395 9.95 25.68 15.45
C ASN A 395 9.44 25.79 13.99
N THR A 396 8.68 24.81 13.51
CA THR A 396 8.07 24.84 12.18
C THR A 396 6.94 25.86 12.12
N GLN A 397 6.68 26.39 10.92
CA GLN A 397 5.62 27.37 10.66
C GLN A 397 4.69 26.87 9.56
N ARG A 398 3.41 27.22 9.68
CA ARG A 398 2.42 26.91 8.65
C ARG A 398 2.53 27.88 7.49
N GLN A 399 2.34 27.36 6.27
CA GLN A 399 2.35 28.16 5.06
C GLN A 399 1.12 29.07 5.00
N THR A 400 1.33 30.36 4.70
CA THR A 400 0.26 31.38 4.72
C THR A 400 -0.31 31.70 3.34
N LYS A 401 0.36 31.27 2.26
CA LYS A 401 0.01 31.54 0.85
C LYS A 401 0.26 30.30 -0.01
N GLY A 402 -0.24 30.31 -1.24
CA GLY A 402 -0.06 29.23 -2.22
C GLY A 402 -1.08 28.09 -2.06
N SER A 403 -0.95 27.07 -2.92
CA SER A 403 -1.82 25.88 -2.96
C SER A 403 -1.71 25.00 -1.70
N ARG A 404 -0.61 25.14 -0.95
CA ARG A 404 -0.32 24.41 0.31
C ARG A 404 -0.63 25.23 1.56
N LYS A 405 -1.44 26.30 1.45
CA LYS A 405 -1.84 27.14 2.59
C LYS A 405 -2.40 26.28 3.74
N GLY A 406 -1.91 26.54 4.94
CA GLY A 406 -2.27 25.82 6.17
C GLY A 406 -1.39 24.61 6.49
N SER A 407 -0.66 24.05 5.51
CA SER A 407 0.26 22.92 5.76
C SER A 407 1.63 23.40 6.27
N PHE A 408 2.42 22.50 6.84
CA PHE A 408 3.86 22.68 7.04
C PHE A 408 4.61 22.49 5.72
N LYS A 409 5.84 23.00 5.65
CA LYS A 409 6.75 22.72 4.54
C LYS A 409 7.24 21.27 4.63
N ASP A 410 7.38 20.64 3.47
CA ASP A 410 7.79 19.24 3.39
C ASP A 410 9.25 19.06 3.83
N GLU A 411 10.11 20.05 3.55
CA GLU A 411 11.51 20.10 3.98
C GLU A 411 11.66 20.09 5.50
N ASP A 412 10.86 20.91 6.21
CA ASP A 412 10.91 20.98 7.67
C ASP A 412 10.51 19.62 8.30
N LEU A 413 9.47 18.98 7.76
CA LEU A 413 9.00 17.68 8.22
C LEU A 413 10.03 16.57 7.93
N ALA A 414 10.57 16.53 6.72
CA ALA A 414 11.61 15.59 6.33
C ALA A 414 12.86 15.75 7.20
N GLN A 415 13.27 17.00 7.49
CA GLN A 415 14.41 17.28 8.33
C GLN A 415 14.21 16.74 9.76
N ILE A 416 13.05 17.01 10.37
CA ILE A 416 12.70 16.49 11.70
C ILE A 416 12.79 14.96 11.72
N LEU A 417 12.15 14.29 10.76
CA LEU A 417 12.06 12.83 10.73
C LEU A 417 13.42 12.17 10.47
N MET A 418 14.18 12.64 9.47
CA MET A 418 15.52 12.11 9.17
C MET A 418 16.50 12.35 10.32
N SER A 419 16.45 13.51 10.97
CA SER A 419 17.30 13.76 12.14
C SER A 419 16.93 12.83 13.30
N SER A 420 15.66 12.51 13.50
CA SER A 420 15.28 11.48 14.48
C SER A 420 15.73 10.07 14.07
N THR A 421 15.85 9.77 12.77
CA THR A 421 16.45 8.51 12.28
C THR A 421 17.96 8.44 12.60
N GLU A 422 18.68 9.55 12.53
CA GLU A 422 20.13 9.63 12.81
C GLU A 422 20.45 9.47 14.30
N HIS A 423 19.63 10.04 15.18
CA HIS A 423 19.90 10.01 16.62
C HIS A 423 19.60 8.62 17.21
N PRO A 424 20.57 7.97 17.88
CA PRO A 424 20.31 6.72 18.58
C PRO A 424 19.38 6.96 19.78
N ALA A 425 18.42 6.07 19.95
CA ALA A 425 17.68 5.98 21.22
C ALA A 425 18.62 5.57 22.37
N ALA A 426 18.18 5.75 23.61
CA ALA A 426 18.87 5.20 24.76
C ALA A 426 18.47 3.74 25.02
N ALA A 427 19.35 2.99 25.69
CA ALA A 427 19.07 1.63 26.14
C ALA A 427 18.06 1.60 27.30
N PHE A 428 17.21 0.57 27.36
CA PHE A 428 16.53 0.20 28.60
C PHE A 428 17.56 -0.19 29.65
N LYS A 429 17.44 0.36 30.86
CA LYS A 429 18.20 -0.03 32.05
C LYS A 429 17.75 0.74 33.30
N ALA A 430 18.06 0.18 34.47
CA ALA A 430 18.14 0.95 35.71
C ALA A 430 19.10 2.13 35.57
N ARG A 431 18.78 3.24 36.23
CA ARG A 431 19.51 4.52 36.11
C ARG A 431 19.68 4.96 34.65
N GLY A 432 18.60 4.88 33.87
CA GLY A 432 18.56 5.19 32.44
C GLY A 432 17.64 6.37 32.06
N THR A 433 16.78 6.85 32.95
CA THR A 433 15.76 7.87 32.66
C THR A 433 16.30 9.29 32.84
N PRO A 434 16.16 10.19 31.84
CA PRO A 434 16.64 11.57 31.94
C PRO A 434 16.21 12.28 33.22
N GLY A 435 17.09 13.10 33.80
CA GLY A 435 16.78 13.86 35.02
C GLY A 435 15.60 14.81 34.83
N CYS A 436 15.46 15.40 33.64
CA CYS A 436 14.34 16.27 33.30
C CYS A 436 12.96 15.57 33.36
N MET A 437 12.92 14.24 33.40
CA MET A 437 11.69 13.45 33.50
C MET A 437 11.25 13.15 34.94
N ARG A 438 12.03 13.57 35.96
CA ARG A 438 11.79 13.27 37.38
C ARG A 438 10.35 13.48 37.81
N LEU A 439 9.77 14.65 37.49
CA LEU A 439 8.39 14.98 37.82
C LEU A 439 7.39 13.95 37.28
N PHE A 440 7.55 13.55 36.02
CA PHE A 440 6.63 12.62 35.35
C PHE A 440 6.76 11.19 35.89
N GLU A 441 7.98 10.76 36.23
CA GLU A 441 8.23 9.46 36.85
C GLU A 441 7.66 9.37 38.27
N VAL A 442 7.89 10.40 39.09
CA VAL A 442 7.29 10.50 40.44
C VAL A 442 5.77 10.46 40.36
N MET A 443 5.18 11.21 39.42
CA MET A 443 3.73 11.16 39.18
C MET A 443 3.27 9.77 38.71
N GLY A 444 4.08 9.05 37.93
CA GLY A 444 3.80 7.69 37.48
C GLY A 444 3.75 6.70 38.63
N ILE A 445 4.79 6.69 39.47
CA ILE A 445 4.89 5.85 40.68
C ILE A 445 3.70 6.11 41.60
N GLU A 446 3.41 7.38 41.93
CA GLU A 446 2.29 7.74 42.80
C GLU A 446 0.92 7.42 42.18
N SER A 447 0.79 7.44 40.85
CA SER A 447 -0.44 7.02 40.19
C SER A 447 -0.63 5.50 40.26
N ALA A 448 0.42 4.71 40.05
CA ALA A 448 0.39 3.26 40.21
C ALA A 448 -0.01 2.85 41.64
N ARG A 449 0.54 3.54 42.65
CA ARG A 449 0.18 3.34 44.06
C ARG A 449 -1.28 3.69 44.35
N ARG A 450 -1.78 4.83 43.85
CA ARG A 450 -3.19 5.24 44.00
C ARG A 450 -4.16 4.30 43.29
N TRP A 451 -3.77 3.76 42.14
CA TRP A 451 -4.51 2.69 41.48
C TRP A 451 -4.40 1.36 42.22
N GLY A 452 -3.54 1.21 43.22
CA GLY A 452 -3.32 -0.06 43.91
C GLY A 452 -2.81 -1.13 42.96
N CYS A 453 -1.87 -0.78 42.06
CA CYS A 453 -1.22 -1.76 41.20
C CYS A 453 -0.52 -2.84 42.04
N CYS A 454 -0.45 -4.05 41.50
CA CYS A 454 0.19 -5.21 42.15
C CYS A 454 1.72 -5.04 42.33
N SER A 455 2.38 -5.98 43.00
CA SER A 455 3.85 -6.06 43.02
C SER A 455 4.40 -6.59 41.69
N LEU A 456 5.70 -6.42 41.45
CA LEU A 456 6.35 -7.02 40.27
C LEU A 456 6.16 -8.54 40.23
N ASN A 457 6.29 -9.22 41.38
CA ASN A 457 6.15 -10.68 41.45
C ASN A 457 4.71 -11.15 41.26
N ASP A 458 3.70 -10.40 41.73
CA ASP A 458 2.30 -10.67 41.41
C ASP A 458 2.07 -10.60 39.88
N PHE A 459 2.60 -9.55 39.23
CA PHE A 459 2.48 -9.39 37.79
C PHE A 459 3.18 -10.50 37.01
N ARG A 460 4.39 -10.89 37.43
CA ARG A 460 5.12 -12.02 36.84
C ARG A 460 4.34 -13.32 36.94
N LYS A 461 3.77 -13.65 38.10
CA LYS A 461 2.91 -14.83 38.30
C LYS A 461 1.72 -14.80 37.33
N PHE A 462 1.05 -13.65 37.23
CA PHE A 462 -0.11 -13.47 36.36
C PHE A 462 0.18 -13.77 34.88
N ILE A 463 1.32 -13.32 34.35
CA ILE A 463 1.71 -13.58 32.95
C ILE A 463 2.48 -14.91 32.75
N GLY A 464 2.54 -15.76 33.78
CA GLY A 464 3.16 -17.07 33.73
C GLY A 464 4.69 -17.08 33.82
N LEU A 465 5.30 -16.00 34.31
CA LEU A 465 6.74 -15.93 34.58
C LEU A 465 7.07 -16.37 36.02
N LYS A 466 8.29 -16.90 36.19
CA LYS A 466 8.83 -17.25 37.51
C LYS A 466 8.99 -15.98 38.37
N PRO A 467 8.44 -15.93 39.60
CA PRO A 467 8.72 -14.85 40.56
C PRO A 467 10.21 -14.78 40.88
N TYR A 468 10.73 -13.57 41.09
CA TYR A 468 12.10 -13.38 41.58
C TYR A 468 12.20 -13.75 43.05
N THR A 469 13.25 -14.48 43.44
CA THR A 469 13.47 -14.87 44.84
C THR A 469 14.47 -13.96 45.56
N SER A 470 15.11 -13.03 44.84
CA SER A 470 16.01 -12.02 45.43
C SER A 470 16.17 -10.81 44.50
N PHE A 471 16.59 -9.66 45.03
CA PHE A 471 16.89 -8.47 44.24
C PHE A 471 18.04 -8.68 43.25
N LEU A 472 19.00 -9.56 43.55
CA LEU A 472 20.11 -9.89 42.63
C LEU A 472 19.64 -10.75 41.44
N GLU A 473 18.56 -11.52 41.60
CA GLU A 473 17.93 -12.22 40.47
C GLU A 473 17.13 -11.25 39.60
N TRP A 474 16.54 -10.21 40.18
CA TRP A 474 15.82 -9.15 39.46
C TRP A 474 16.76 -8.23 38.68
N ASN A 475 17.91 -7.89 39.25
CA ASN A 475 18.94 -7.12 38.57
C ASN A 475 20.34 -7.61 38.95
N SER A 476 21.11 -8.06 37.95
CA SER A 476 22.45 -8.61 38.15
C SER A 476 23.50 -7.59 38.63
N ASP A 477 23.23 -6.29 38.50
CA ASP A 477 24.06 -5.23 39.07
C ASP A 477 23.89 -5.18 40.59
N LYS A 478 24.98 -5.57 41.30
CA LYS A 478 25.01 -5.64 42.77
C LYS A 478 24.70 -4.31 43.44
N GLU A 479 25.04 -3.17 42.83
CA GLU A 479 24.73 -1.86 43.40
C GLU A 479 23.23 -1.58 43.31
N ILE A 480 22.63 -1.80 42.13
CA ILE A 480 21.19 -1.59 41.91
C ILE A 480 20.36 -2.53 42.79
N ALA A 481 20.71 -3.82 42.83
CA ALA A 481 20.04 -4.80 43.67
C ALA A 481 20.11 -4.43 45.16
N SER A 482 21.29 -4.02 45.65
CA SER A 482 21.50 -3.61 47.04
C SER A 482 20.72 -2.35 47.41
N VAL A 483 20.63 -1.37 46.50
CA VAL A 483 19.82 -0.16 46.71
C VAL A 483 18.34 -0.51 46.77
N ALA A 484 17.83 -1.33 45.86
CA ALA A 484 16.44 -1.77 45.88
C ALA A 484 16.11 -2.58 47.14
N GLU A 485 17.01 -3.47 47.58
CA GLU A 485 16.85 -4.22 48.83
C GLU A 485 16.76 -3.28 50.04
N ARG A 486 17.56 -2.22 50.10
CA ARG A 486 17.49 -1.22 51.18
C ARG A 486 16.20 -0.39 51.15
N LEU A 487 15.62 -0.17 49.97
CA LEU A 487 14.38 0.60 49.81
C LEU A 487 13.14 -0.23 50.13
N TYR A 488 13.10 -1.50 49.71
CA TYR A 488 11.90 -2.35 49.77
C TYR A 488 11.98 -3.48 50.80
N GLY A 489 13.18 -3.83 51.29
CA GLY A 489 13.43 -4.86 52.30
C GLY A 489 13.28 -6.30 51.79
N ASP A 490 12.16 -6.61 51.15
CA ASP A 490 11.82 -7.93 50.59
C ASP A 490 11.46 -7.80 49.10
N ILE A 491 11.86 -8.76 48.27
CA ILE A 491 11.61 -8.76 46.83
C ILE A 491 10.11 -8.78 46.51
N GLU A 492 9.27 -9.39 47.36
CA GLU A 492 7.82 -9.35 47.18
C GLU A 492 7.23 -7.94 47.38
N ASN A 493 7.97 -7.02 48.03
CA ASN A 493 7.56 -5.64 48.21
C ASN A 493 7.92 -4.72 47.02
N LEU A 494 8.65 -5.21 46.03
CA LEU A 494 9.03 -4.39 44.87
C LEU A 494 7.79 -4.03 44.05
N GLU A 495 7.42 -2.75 44.03
CA GLU A 495 6.25 -2.27 43.30
C GLU A 495 6.37 -2.43 41.79
N LEU A 496 5.24 -2.60 41.10
CA LEU A 496 5.23 -2.86 39.66
C LEU A 496 5.98 -1.78 38.86
N TYR A 497 5.76 -0.50 39.15
CA TYR A 497 6.35 0.59 38.36
C TYR A 497 7.88 0.56 38.41
N ALA A 498 8.45 0.71 39.62
CA ALA A 498 9.90 0.69 39.80
C ALA A 498 10.51 -0.65 39.38
N GLY A 499 9.81 -1.75 39.68
CA GLY A 499 10.20 -3.09 39.29
C GLY A 499 10.35 -3.25 37.79
N LEU A 500 9.42 -2.74 36.99
CA LEU A 500 9.49 -2.81 35.51
C LEU A 500 10.60 -1.93 34.94
N GLN A 501 10.72 -0.69 35.42
CA GLN A 501 11.62 0.30 34.84
C GLN A 501 13.10 0.08 35.21
N ALA A 502 13.38 -0.57 36.35
CA ALA A 502 14.74 -0.87 36.81
C ALA A 502 15.11 -2.36 36.74
N GLU A 503 14.25 -3.25 36.25
CA GLU A 503 14.59 -4.65 35.97
C GLU A 503 15.73 -4.75 34.95
N GLU A 504 16.56 -5.78 35.10
CA GLU A 504 17.62 -6.06 34.13
C GLU A 504 17.07 -6.19 32.71
N SER A 505 17.74 -5.54 31.77
CA SER A 505 17.35 -5.52 30.35
C SER A 505 17.96 -6.69 29.59
N LYS A 506 17.19 -7.25 28.65
CA LYS A 506 17.67 -8.34 27.81
C LYS A 506 18.84 -7.87 26.92
N PRO A 507 19.85 -8.72 26.69
CA PRO A 507 20.85 -8.43 25.67
C PRO A 507 20.25 -8.50 24.27
N VAL A 508 20.95 -7.92 23.29
CA VAL A 508 20.59 -8.05 21.88
C VAL A 508 20.77 -9.50 21.45
N MET A 509 19.69 -10.10 20.94
CA MET A 509 19.71 -11.45 20.38
C MET A 509 18.55 -11.62 19.41
N ASP A 510 18.50 -12.77 18.72
CA ASP A 510 17.39 -13.10 17.84
C ASP A 510 16.06 -13.10 18.62
N GLY A 511 15.05 -12.44 18.07
CA GLY A 511 13.76 -12.25 18.73
C GLY A 511 13.74 -11.15 19.81
N ALA A 512 14.85 -10.44 20.04
CA ALA A 512 14.96 -9.36 21.02
C ALA A 512 15.70 -8.14 20.43
N GLY A 513 15.00 -7.39 19.56
CA GLY A 513 15.49 -6.14 18.98
C GLY A 513 15.26 -4.92 19.89
N LEU A 514 14.12 -4.83 20.57
CA LEU A 514 13.81 -3.74 21.53
C LEU A 514 14.67 -3.79 22.80
N CYS A 515 15.23 -4.96 23.14
CA CYS A 515 16.05 -5.16 24.34
C CYS A 515 15.45 -4.62 25.67
N PRO A 516 14.14 -4.79 25.95
CA PRO A 516 13.57 -4.32 27.20
C PRO A 516 13.90 -5.25 28.37
N SER A 517 13.42 -4.91 29.56
CA SER A 517 13.43 -5.80 30.72
C SER A 517 12.63 -7.08 30.53
N TYR A 518 12.99 -8.14 31.28
CA TYR A 518 12.46 -9.50 31.08
C TYR A 518 10.93 -9.59 31.20
N THR A 519 10.35 -8.95 32.21
CA THR A 519 8.90 -8.90 32.43
C THR A 519 8.22 -8.07 31.34
N LEU A 520 8.77 -6.89 31.02
CA LEU A 520 8.25 -5.97 30.02
C LEU A 520 8.19 -6.61 28.62
N SER A 521 9.25 -7.35 28.25
CA SER A 521 9.33 -8.10 26.98
C SER A 521 8.16 -9.05 26.76
N ARG A 522 7.79 -9.85 27.78
CA ARG A 522 6.71 -10.84 27.67
C ARG A 522 5.33 -10.18 27.65
N ALA A 523 5.15 -9.12 28.41
CA ALA A 523 3.87 -8.45 28.60
C ALA A 523 3.45 -7.62 27.38
N ILE A 524 4.37 -6.86 26.77
CA ILE A 524 4.05 -6.05 25.57
C ILE A 524 3.58 -6.92 24.41
N LEU A 525 4.18 -8.09 24.20
CA LEU A 525 3.74 -9.01 23.16
C LEU A 525 2.33 -9.55 23.42
N ALA A 526 1.96 -9.78 24.68
CA ALA A 526 0.60 -10.19 25.04
C ALA A 526 -0.42 -9.09 24.74
N ASP A 527 -0.09 -7.86 25.14
CA ASP A 527 -0.97 -6.70 24.99
C ASP A 527 -1.16 -6.31 23.52
N ALA A 528 -0.08 -6.32 22.73
CA ALA A 528 -0.17 -6.06 21.28
C ALA A 528 -1.14 -7.03 20.57
N ILE A 529 -1.14 -8.31 20.97
CA ILE A 529 -2.07 -9.31 20.43
C ILE A 529 -3.50 -9.06 20.94
N ALA A 530 -3.68 -8.72 22.22
CA ALA A 530 -5.00 -8.42 22.78
C ALA A 530 -5.65 -7.21 22.10
N LEU A 531 -4.89 -6.12 21.93
CA LEU A 531 -5.32 -4.88 21.27
C LEU A 531 -5.82 -5.12 19.83
N THR A 532 -5.09 -5.94 19.07
CA THR A 532 -5.32 -6.08 17.63
C THR A 532 -6.25 -7.22 17.28
N ARG A 533 -6.16 -8.36 17.99
CA ARG A 533 -7.11 -9.48 17.84
C ARG A 533 -8.47 -9.14 18.46
N GLY A 534 -8.50 -8.34 19.52
CA GLY A 534 -9.72 -7.89 20.18
C GLY A 534 -10.52 -6.89 19.36
N ASP A 535 -9.91 -6.19 18.40
CA ASP A 535 -10.57 -5.16 17.59
C ASP A 535 -11.35 -5.77 16.42
N ARG A 536 -12.65 -5.50 16.37
CA ARG A 536 -13.56 -5.94 15.30
C ARG A 536 -13.13 -5.41 13.92
N PHE A 537 -12.61 -4.19 13.86
CA PHE A 537 -12.22 -3.52 12.61
C PHE A 537 -10.82 -3.92 12.11
N PHE A 538 -10.08 -4.77 12.84
CA PHE A 538 -8.90 -5.48 12.31
C PHE A 538 -9.19 -6.96 12.06
N THR A 539 -10.43 -7.41 12.27
CA THR A 539 -10.81 -8.82 12.20
C THR A 539 -12.08 -9.02 11.36
N ALA A 540 -13.26 -9.02 11.98
CA ALA A 540 -14.52 -9.36 11.32
C ALA A 540 -14.98 -8.29 10.31
N ASP A 541 -14.75 -7.00 10.60
CA ASP A 541 -15.18 -5.87 9.74
C ASP A 541 -14.04 -5.28 8.91
N TYR A 542 -12.84 -5.86 8.97
CA TYR A 542 -11.73 -5.55 8.07
C TYR A 542 -11.98 -6.20 6.70
N THR A 543 -12.87 -5.60 5.91
CA THR A 543 -13.37 -6.18 4.65
C THR A 543 -13.27 -5.21 3.47
N PRO A 544 -13.09 -5.72 2.24
CA PRO A 544 -13.21 -4.92 1.02
C PRO A 544 -14.54 -4.18 0.90
N PHE A 545 -15.62 -4.70 1.48
CA PHE A 545 -16.89 -3.98 1.45
C PHE A 545 -16.84 -2.72 2.29
N ASN A 546 -16.46 -2.79 3.58
CA ASN A 546 -16.45 -1.62 4.47
C ASN A 546 -15.39 -0.58 4.08
N MET A 547 -14.26 -1.01 3.49
CA MET A 547 -13.12 -0.15 3.17
C MET A 547 -13.04 0.27 1.69
N THR A 548 -13.97 -0.21 0.84
CA THR A 548 -13.82 -0.37 -0.62
C THR A 548 -12.72 -1.37 -1.00
N ALA A 549 -12.83 -1.98 -2.18
CA ALA A 549 -11.86 -2.97 -2.61
C ALA A 549 -10.49 -2.32 -2.90
N TRP A 550 -10.47 -1.11 -3.46
CA TRP A 550 -9.25 -0.31 -3.59
C TRP A 550 -8.66 0.06 -2.22
N GLY A 551 -9.48 0.62 -1.31
CA GLY A 551 -8.99 1.07 0.00
C GLY A 551 -8.46 -0.08 0.85
N PHE A 552 -9.14 -1.23 0.82
CA PHE A 552 -8.65 -2.46 1.43
C PHE A 552 -7.30 -2.87 0.88
N GLN A 553 -7.12 -2.85 -0.45
CA GLN A 553 -5.85 -3.22 -1.07
C GLN A 553 -4.74 -2.19 -0.82
N ASP A 554 -5.06 -0.90 -0.75
CA ASP A 554 -4.09 0.17 -0.56
C ASP A 554 -3.35 0.05 0.78
N CYS A 555 -4.01 -0.40 1.84
CA CYS A 555 -3.39 -0.58 3.15
C CYS A 555 -2.77 -1.97 3.40
N GLN A 556 -2.73 -2.85 2.38
CA GLN A 556 -2.06 -4.15 2.50
C GLN A 556 -0.53 -4.02 2.42
N ARG A 557 0.15 -4.87 3.20
CA ARG A 557 1.60 -5.01 3.16
C ARG A 557 2.02 -5.92 2.00
N ASP A 558 3.03 -5.49 1.25
CA ASP A 558 3.78 -6.36 0.32
C ASP A 558 5.06 -6.84 1.02
N SER A 559 5.11 -8.12 1.40
CA SER A 559 6.27 -8.70 2.08
C SER A 559 7.52 -8.83 1.19
N GLY A 560 7.37 -8.67 -0.14
CA GLY A 560 8.46 -8.65 -1.11
C GLY A 560 8.96 -7.24 -1.44
N ALA A 561 8.35 -6.20 -0.88
CA ALA A 561 8.79 -4.82 -1.07
C ALA A 561 10.08 -4.51 -0.26
N PRO A 562 10.82 -3.43 -0.59
CA PRO A 562 12.02 -3.04 0.13
C PRO A 562 11.79 -2.81 1.63
N GLY A 563 12.88 -2.80 2.40
CA GLY A 563 12.77 -2.63 3.86
C GLY A 563 12.09 -3.80 4.57
N CYS A 564 12.18 -5.01 4.02
CA CYS A 564 11.44 -6.18 4.48
C CYS A 564 9.91 -5.95 4.44
N GLY A 565 9.39 -5.28 3.42
CA GLY A 565 7.99 -4.91 3.31
C GLY A 565 7.58 -3.76 4.23
N SER A 566 8.41 -2.72 4.31
CA SER A 566 8.18 -1.52 5.14
C SER A 566 6.99 -0.70 4.63
N MET A 567 6.01 -0.47 5.51
CA MET A 567 4.86 0.38 5.23
C MET A 567 5.14 1.83 5.59
N LEU A 568 5.98 2.08 6.60
CA LEU A 568 6.39 3.43 6.95
C LEU A 568 7.20 4.08 5.83
N GLY A 569 8.10 3.34 5.17
CA GLY A 569 8.83 3.84 4.01
C GLY A 569 7.91 4.22 2.84
N ARG A 570 6.87 3.41 2.59
CA ARG A 570 5.85 3.74 1.59
C ARG A 570 5.06 4.99 1.96
N LEU A 571 4.72 5.18 3.25
CA LEU A 571 4.05 6.38 3.74
C LEU A 571 4.94 7.63 3.60
N LEU A 572 6.24 7.53 3.90
CA LEU A 572 7.21 8.63 3.75
C LEU A 572 7.28 9.10 2.30
N MET A 573 7.47 8.19 1.34
CA MET A 573 7.50 8.57 -0.09
C MET A 573 6.14 9.09 -0.60
N ARG A 574 5.01 8.61 -0.06
CA ARG A 574 3.69 9.11 -0.45
C ARG A 574 3.47 10.55 0.01
N THR A 575 3.94 10.89 1.20
CA THR A 575 3.60 12.15 1.88
C THR A 575 4.69 13.21 1.78
N LEU A 576 5.92 12.80 1.44
CA LEU A 576 7.13 13.61 1.25
C LEU A 576 7.95 13.11 0.03
N PRO A 577 7.35 12.99 -1.17
CA PRO A 577 7.95 12.30 -2.33
C PRO A 577 9.28 12.90 -2.82
N GLU A 578 9.47 14.22 -2.70
CA GLU A 578 10.69 14.92 -3.14
C GLU A 578 11.85 14.80 -2.14
N HIS A 579 11.61 14.24 -0.94
CA HIS A 579 12.59 14.23 0.15
C HIS A 579 13.08 12.82 0.49
N TYR A 580 12.41 11.76 0.06
CA TYR A 580 12.82 10.38 0.35
C TYR A 580 13.03 9.62 -0.95
N THR A 581 14.22 9.05 -1.14
CA THR A 581 14.58 8.27 -2.34
C THR A 581 14.35 6.78 -2.12
N ALA A 582 14.05 6.06 -3.20
CA ALA A 582 13.70 4.63 -3.16
C ALA A 582 14.90 3.71 -2.85
N ASP A 583 16.12 4.23 -2.81
CA ASP A 583 17.34 3.53 -2.49
C ASP A 583 17.90 3.93 -1.11
N SER A 584 17.18 4.67 -0.26
CA SER A 584 17.75 5.16 1.01
C SER A 584 17.38 4.33 2.23
N VAL A 585 18.34 4.15 3.16
CA VAL A 585 18.04 3.59 4.49
C VAL A 585 17.13 4.47 5.34
N TYR A 586 17.13 5.79 5.10
CA TYR A 586 16.21 6.73 5.75
C TYR A 586 14.76 6.49 5.35
N THR A 587 14.55 5.94 4.15
CA THR A 587 13.23 5.60 3.63
C THR A 587 12.76 4.28 4.20
N TRP A 588 13.58 3.23 4.09
CA TRP A 588 13.12 1.85 4.30
C TRP A 588 13.42 1.25 5.67
N PHE A 589 14.35 1.85 6.42
CA PHE A 589 14.71 1.41 7.77
C PHE A 589 14.72 2.56 8.79
N PRO A 590 13.68 3.44 8.81
CA PRO A 590 13.71 4.68 9.59
C PRO A 590 13.78 4.48 11.12
N PHE A 591 13.44 3.28 11.61
CA PHE A 591 13.55 2.89 13.03
C PHE A 591 14.93 2.40 13.45
N MET A 592 15.85 2.27 12.50
CA MET A 592 17.24 1.91 12.74
C MET A 592 18.11 3.12 12.39
N THR A 593 19.19 3.33 13.14
CA THR A 593 20.17 4.36 12.77
C THR A 593 20.89 3.95 11.47
N PRO A 594 21.27 4.89 10.60
CA PRO A 594 22.02 4.59 9.37
C PRO A 594 23.32 3.82 9.67
N GLN A 595 24.02 4.18 10.75
CA GLN A 595 25.22 3.49 11.22
C GLN A 595 24.97 2.00 11.53
N ALA A 596 23.88 1.69 12.24
CA ALA A 596 23.52 0.29 12.52
C ALA A 596 23.14 -0.46 11.24
N MET A 597 22.43 0.20 10.32
CA MET A 597 22.04 -0.40 9.05
C MET A 597 23.22 -0.66 8.12
N GLU A 598 24.29 0.13 8.17
CA GLU A 598 25.51 -0.12 7.41
C GLU A 598 26.11 -1.49 7.77
N GLU A 599 26.24 -1.78 9.05
CA GLU A 599 26.73 -3.09 9.53
C GLU A 599 25.77 -4.22 9.16
N ILE A 600 24.46 -4.03 9.41
CA ILE A 600 23.43 -5.04 9.14
C ILE A 600 23.37 -5.38 7.65
N LEU A 601 23.27 -4.39 6.77
CA LEU A 601 23.15 -4.61 5.33
C LEU A 601 24.43 -5.18 4.74
N THR A 602 25.59 -4.84 5.29
CA THR A 602 26.86 -5.49 4.91
C THR A 602 26.83 -6.98 5.23
N ASN A 603 26.36 -7.35 6.43
CA ASN A 603 26.23 -8.75 6.84
C ASN A 603 25.17 -9.52 6.02
N LEU A 604 24.12 -8.84 5.56
CA LEU A 604 23.08 -9.43 4.70
C LEU A 604 23.49 -9.51 3.21
N GLY A 605 24.56 -8.82 2.80
CA GLY A 605 24.98 -8.74 1.39
C GLY A 605 24.21 -7.71 0.55
N ASP A 606 23.46 -6.81 1.20
CA ASP A 606 22.55 -5.85 0.58
C ASP A 606 23.11 -4.40 0.59
N SER A 607 24.37 -4.19 0.97
CA SER A 607 24.98 -2.85 1.06
C SER A 607 25.00 -2.08 -0.27
N GLY A 608 25.01 -2.79 -1.41
CA GLY A 608 24.91 -2.18 -2.74
C GLY A 608 23.49 -1.78 -3.16
N LEU A 609 22.47 -2.14 -2.39
CA LEU A 609 21.07 -1.82 -2.69
C LEU A 609 20.60 -0.52 -2.05
N TYR A 610 21.25 -0.08 -0.98
CA TYR A 610 20.81 1.07 -0.21
C TYR A 610 21.93 2.09 0.07
N SER A 611 21.64 3.36 -0.15
CA SER A 611 22.46 4.51 0.26
C SER A 611 22.29 4.79 1.75
N MET A 612 23.43 4.94 2.43
CA MET A 612 23.52 5.40 3.83
C MET A 612 23.48 6.92 3.94
N GLN A 613 23.54 7.64 2.82
CA GLN A 613 23.54 9.09 2.83
C GLN A 613 22.14 9.63 3.10
N ARG A 614 22.10 10.75 3.81
CA ARG A 614 20.86 11.50 4.00
C ARG A 614 20.34 11.96 2.63
N PRO A 615 19.09 11.64 2.26
CA PRO A 615 18.51 12.11 1.02
C PRO A 615 18.54 13.64 0.92
N VAL A 616 18.75 14.13 -0.29
CA VAL A 616 18.67 15.55 -0.63
C VAL A 616 17.37 15.77 -1.40
N ARG A 617 16.76 16.94 -1.22
CA ARG A 617 15.53 17.31 -1.92
C ARG A 617 15.74 17.26 -3.44
N GLU A 618 14.84 16.57 -4.13
CA GLU A 618 14.69 16.65 -5.60
C GLU A 618 13.90 17.91 -5.98
N GLU A 619 14.30 18.57 -7.07
CA GLU A 619 13.57 19.76 -7.56
C GLU A 619 12.19 19.37 -8.10
N GLU A 620 11.21 20.24 -7.86
CA GLU A 620 9.84 20.06 -8.35
C GLU A 620 9.84 20.04 -9.89
N VAL A 621 9.15 19.06 -10.47
CA VAL A 621 9.08 18.93 -11.93
C VAL A 621 8.09 19.95 -12.49
N VAL A 622 8.62 20.86 -13.31
CA VAL A 622 7.87 21.84 -14.09
C VAL A 622 7.05 21.15 -15.19
N GLU A 623 5.79 21.52 -15.33
CA GLU A 623 4.88 21.05 -16.38
C GLU A 623 4.78 22.07 -17.52
N ILE A 624 4.99 21.61 -18.76
CA ILE A 624 4.85 22.40 -19.99
C ILE A 624 3.60 21.92 -20.73
N THR A 625 2.71 22.85 -21.06
CA THR A 625 1.40 22.55 -21.67
C THR A 625 1.15 23.25 -23.01
N GLY A 626 1.90 24.30 -23.35
CA GLY A 626 1.77 25.01 -24.62
C GLY A 626 2.32 24.22 -25.81
N TYR A 627 1.64 24.27 -26.95
CA TYR A 627 1.97 23.45 -28.12
C TYR A 627 3.36 23.75 -28.69
N HIS A 628 3.70 25.03 -28.91
CA HIS A 628 4.97 25.39 -29.54
C HIS A 628 6.18 25.07 -28.65
N ASP A 629 6.09 25.32 -27.34
CA ASP A 629 7.13 24.96 -26.38
C ASP A 629 7.31 23.44 -26.28
N ALA A 630 6.20 22.70 -26.22
CA ALA A 630 6.22 21.24 -26.24
C ALA A 630 6.88 20.71 -27.53
N ALA A 631 6.52 21.24 -28.70
CA ALA A 631 7.11 20.88 -29.98
C ALA A 631 8.63 21.14 -30.01
N GLN A 632 9.06 22.31 -29.52
CA GLN A 632 10.48 22.66 -29.42
C GLN A 632 11.25 21.71 -28.50
N ILE A 633 10.68 21.33 -27.36
CA ILE A 633 11.30 20.40 -26.42
C ILE A 633 11.39 18.98 -27.00
N LEU A 634 10.32 18.51 -27.65
CA LEU A 634 10.24 17.15 -28.18
C LEU A 634 11.08 16.93 -29.44
N CYS A 635 11.13 17.93 -30.33
CA CYS A 635 11.83 17.85 -31.61
C CYS A 635 13.21 18.53 -31.59
N GLY A 636 13.51 19.32 -30.58
CA GLY A 636 14.79 20.01 -30.41
C GLY A 636 15.91 19.11 -29.90
N GLY A 637 17.15 19.59 -29.99
CA GLY A 637 18.34 18.89 -29.50
C GLY A 637 18.79 19.27 -28.08
N ALA A 638 18.06 20.17 -27.41
CA ALA A 638 18.45 20.69 -26.09
C ALA A 638 17.99 19.81 -24.91
N PHE A 639 17.09 18.87 -25.16
CA PHE A 639 16.51 17.98 -24.16
C PHE A 639 16.65 16.52 -24.58
N VAL A 640 16.80 15.63 -23.59
CA VAL A 640 16.84 14.18 -23.80
C VAL A 640 15.75 13.46 -22.99
N PRO A 641 15.26 12.28 -23.42
CA PRO A 641 14.29 11.51 -22.65
C PRO A 641 14.86 11.05 -21.30
N VAL A 642 14.12 11.28 -20.20
CA VAL A 642 14.47 10.72 -18.86
C VAL A 642 14.51 9.18 -18.90
N THR A 643 13.67 8.61 -19.75
CA THR A 643 13.51 7.15 -19.93
C THR A 643 14.82 6.46 -20.31
N ALA A 644 15.77 7.18 -20.93
CA ALA A 644 17.07 6.64 -21.30
C ALA A 644 17.95 6.28 -20.08
N GLY A 645 17.83 7.01 -18.98
CA GLY A 645 18.48 6.67 -17.71
C GLY A 645 17.96 5.34 -17.16
N ARG A 646 16.63 5.21 -17.06
CA ARG A 646 15.98 3.95 -16.62
C ARG A 646 16.27 2.79 -17.56
N ALA A 647 16.25 3.01 -18.87
CA ALA A 647 16.59 2.00 -19.87
C ALA A 647 18.00 1.44 -19.66
N ALA A 648 18.98 2.30 -19.39
CA ALA A 648 20.38 1.89 -19.18
C ALA A 648 20.58 1.02 -17.92
N GLU A 649 19.65 1.06 -16.97
CA GLU A 649 19.67 0.19 -15.79
C GLU A 649 19.26 -1.25 -16.08
N VAL A 650 18.47 -1.48 -17.14
CA VAL A 650 17.88 -2.78 -17.48
C VAL A 650 18.41 -3.37 -18.79
N ILE A 651 18.80 -2.54 -19.74
CA ILE A 651 19.28 -2.93 -21.08
C ILE A 651 20.74 -2.50 -21.23
N LYS A 652 21.58 -3.43 -21.71
CA LYS A 652 23.00 -3.18 -22.00
C LYS A 652 23.26 -3.21 -23.50
N GLY A 653 24.18 -2.39 -23.99
CA GLY A 653 24.54 -2.29 -25.40
C GLY A 653 23.74 -1.26 -26.18
N LYS A 654 23.92 -1.25 -27.50
CA LYS A 654 23.23 -0.33 -28.42
C LYS A 654 21.95 -0.97 -28.97
N GLY A 655 21.10 -0.19 -29.64
CA GLY A 655 19.98 -0.71 -30.42
C GLY A 655 18.59 -0.42 -29.85
N PHE A 656 18.45 -0.23 -28.53
CA PHE A 656 17.15 0.10 -27.94
C PHE A 656 16.79 1.57 -28.19
N PHE A 657 16.15 1.85 -29.32
CA PHE A 657 16.00 3.22 -29.84
C PHE A 657 14.86 4.04 -29.21
N LEU A 658 13.95 3.43 -28.44
CA LEU A 658 12.83 4.13 -27.79
C LEU A 658 13.26 4.98 -26.58
N ALA A 659 14.43 4.69 -26.00
CA ALA A 659 14.93 5.35 -24.80
C ALA A 659 16.47 5.51 -24.90
N SER A 660 16.93 6.22 -25.93
CA SER A 660 18.35 6.44 -26.21
C SER A 660 18.79 7.86 -25.85
N ASN A 661 19.99 7.98 -25.26
CA ASN A 661 20.67 9.26 -25.05
C ASN A 661 21.37 9.79 -26.31
N ASP A 662 21.35 9.03 -27.41
CA ASP A 662 21.82 9.45 -28.73
C ASP A 662 20.60 9.51 -29.69
N PRO A 663 20.01 10.70 -29.88
CA PRO A 663 18.85 10.88 -30.77
C PRO A 663 19.14 10.54 -32.23
N LEU A 664 20.37 10.76 -32.70
CA LEU A 664 20.74 10.47 -34.09
C LEU A 664 20.83 8.96 -34.33
N SER A 665 21.48 8.23 -33.43
CA SER A 665 21.52 6.77 -33.50
C SER A 665 20.12 6.16 -33.34
N ALA A 666 19.28 6.71 -32.46
CA ALA A 666 17.91 6.27 -32.27
C ALA A 666 17.10 6.40 -33.57
N ARG A 667 17.19 7.57 -34.23
CA ARG A 667 16.52 7.83 -35.49
C ARG A 667 16.96 6.85 -36.60
N ARG A 668 18.26 6.56 -36.70
CA ARG A 668 18.79 5.59 -37.68
C ARG A 668 18.26 4.18 -37.45
N HIS A 669 18.30 3.68 -36.22
CA HIS A 669 17.75 2.36 -35.89
C HIS A 669 16.25 2.29 -36.18
N ARG A 670 15.50 3.36 -35.84
CA ARG A 670 14.07 3.44 -36.14
C ARG A 670 13.80 3.39 -37.64
N GLU A 671 14.48 4.20 -38.45
CA GLU A 671 14.30 4.23 -39.89
C GLU A 671 14.65 2.87 -40.54
N ALA A 672 15.71 2.22 -40.06
CA ALA A 672 16.08 0.87 -40.49
C ALA A 672 14.97 -0.16 -40.16
N ILE A 673 14.34 -0.04 -39.00
CA ILE A 673 13.24 -0.92 -38.59
C ILE A 673 12.00 -0.71 -39.42
N LEU A 674 11.60 0.54 -39.65
CA LEU A 674 10.47 0.84 -40.54
C LEU A 674 10.73 0.28 -41.93
N GLN A 675 11.94 0.40 -42.46
CA GLN A 675 12.31 -0.20 -43.75
C GLN A 675 12.16 -1.72 -43.76
N VAL A 676 12.50 -2.41 -42.66
CA VAL A 676 12.31 -3.87 -42.52
C VAL A 676 10.82 -4.25 -42.46
N LEU A 677 10.02 -3.46 -41.72
CA LEU A 677 8.60 -3.71 -41.49
C LEU A 677 7.74 -3.39 -42.72
N THR A 678 7.96 -2.25 -43.37
CA THR A 678 7.08 -1.71 -44.41
C THR A 678 7.73 -1.58 -45.80
N GLY A 679 9.05 -1.70 -45.90
CA GLY A 679 9.79 -1.38 -47.13
C GLY A 679 9.59 -2.36 -48.30
N ALA A 680 9.06 -3.56 -48.06
CA ALA A 680 8.72 -4.50 -49.14
C ALA A 680 7.29 -4.27 -49.66
N PRO A 681 7.04 -4.32 -50.98
CA PRO A 681 5.72 -4.08 -51.55
C PRO A 681 4.61 -4.94 -50.91
N GLY A 682 3.51 -4.32 -50.53
CA GLY A 682 2.38 -5.01 -49.90
C GLY A 682 2.53 -5.28 -48.39
N SER A 683 3.63 -4.85 -47.74
CA SER A 683 3.86 -5.15 -46.33
C SER A 683 2.92 -4.39 -45.40
N GLU A 684 2.59 -3.13 -45.72
CA GLU A 684 1.61 -2.34 -44.97
C GLU A 684 0.24 -3.02 -44.98
N GLU A 685 -0.26 -3.44 -46.15
CA GLU A 685 -1.54 -4.13 -46.29
C GLU A 685 -1.56 -5.48 -45.56
N LYS A 686 -0.42 -6.20 -45.52
CA LYS A 686 -0.29 -7.44 -44.73
C LYS A 686 -0.40 -7.18 -43.22
N ILE A 687 0.23 -6.12 -42.71
CA ILE A 687 0.15 -5.74 -41.29
C ILE A 687 -1.29 -5.35 -40.94
N LEU A 688 -1.91 -4.47 -41.73
CA LEU A 688 -3.30 -4.05 -41.53
C LEU A 688 -4.27 -5.24 -41.60
N GLY A 689 -4.08 -6.12 -42.59
CA GLY A 689 -4.85 -7.35 -42.74
C GLY A 689 -4.69 -8.32 -41.55
N PHE A 690 -3.50 -8.40 -40.95
CA PHE A 690 -3.27 -9.18 -39.73
C PHE A 690 -4.12 -8.65 -38.57
N PHE A 691 -4.05 -7.34 -38.28
CA PHE A 691 -4.77 -6.74 -37.15
C PHE A 691 -6.28 -6.90 -37.29
N SER A 692 -6.81 -6.70 -38.50
CA SER A 692 -8.23 -6.92 -38.79
C SER A 692 -8.64 -8.39 -38.59
N SER A 693 -7.90 -9.33 -39.20
CA SER A 693 -8.22 -10.76 -39.14
C SER A 693 -8.10 -11.33 -37.73
N LYS A 694 -7.01 -10.99 -37.03
CA LYS A 694 -6.75 -11.47 -35.67
C LYS A 694 -7.78 -10.93 -34.67
N THR A 695 -8.20 -9.67 -34.83
CA THR A 695 -9.27 -9.09 -34.00
C THR A 695 -10.57 -9.88 -34.17
N ARG A 696 -11.00 -10.15 -35.40
CA ARG A 696 -12.23 -10.93 -35.66
C ARG A 696 -12.12 -12.35 -35.12
N GLU A 697 -10.98 -13.01 -35.32
CA GLU A 697 -10.70 -14.35 -34.81
C GLU A 697 -10.86 -14.40 -33.28
N LEU A 698 -10.20 -13.50 -32.55
CA LEU A 698 -10.28 -13.47 -31.09
C LEU A 698 -11.70 -13.16 -30.61
N VAL A 699 -12.39 -12.18 -31.21
CA VAL A 699 -13.79 -11.89 -30.87
C VAL A 699 -14.65 -13.14 -31.00
N ILE A 700 -14.53 -13.89 -32.10
CA ILE A 700 -15.32 -15.11 -32.32
C ILE A 700 -14.96 -16.20 -31.30
N ASN A 701 -13.67 -16.41 -31.05
CA ASN A 701 -13.18 -17.52 -30.22
C ASN A 701 -13.48 -17.34 -28.72
N VAL A 702 -13.42 -16.11 -28.21
CA VAL A 702 -13.59 -15.82 -26.78
C VAL A 702 -15.02 -15.37 -26.42
N SER A 703 -15.90 -15.25 -27.42
CA SER A 703 -17.30 -14.87 -27.18
C SER A 703 -18.11 -15.97 -26.52
N TRP A 704 -19.01 -15.58 -25.60
CA TRP A 704 -19.96 -16.50 -24.96
C TRP A 704 -21.41 -16.10 -25.23
N SER A 705 -22.29 -17.10 -25.33
CA SER A 705 -23.70 -16.90 -25.69
C SER A 705 -24.55 -16.51 -24.48
N VAL A 706 -25.53 -15.63 -24.69
CA VAL A 706 -26.60 -15.40 -23.72
C VAL A 706 -27.60 -16.56 -23.81
N SER A 707 -27.95 -17.16 -22.66
CA SER A 707 -28.93 -18.24 -22.62
C SER A 707 -30.23 -17.84 -23.32
N GLN A 708 -30.67 -18.67 -24.27
CA GLN A 708 -31.93 -18.52 -25.02
C GLN A 708 -32.08 -17.23 -25.86
N LYS A 709 -30.99 -16.51 -26.15
CA LYS A 709 -31.01 -15.34 -27.05
C LYS A 709 -29.94 -15.47 -28.13
N PRO A 710 -30.16 -15.00 -29.38
CA PRO A 710 -29.17 -14.99 -30.44
C PRO A 710 -28.16 -13.83 -30.25
N ILE A 711 -27.63 -13.69 -29.04
CA ILE A 711 -26.71 -12.63 -28.64
C ILE A 711 -25.45 -13.27 -28.08
N LYS A 712 -24.29 -12.80 -28.54
CA LYS A 712 -22.99 -13.13 -27.97
C LYS A 712 -22.43 -11.93 -27.21
N ASN A 713 -21.68 -12.21 -26.16
CA ASN A 713 -20.92 -11.23 -25.40
C ASN A 713 -19.43 -11.50 -25.59
N VAL A 714 -18.62 -10.45 -25.54
CA VAL A 714 -17.17 -10.52 -25.55
C VAL A 714 -16.61 -9.46 -24.60
N ASP A 715 -15.64 -9.82 -23.77
CA ASP A 715 -14.82 -8.82 -23.08
C ASP A 715 -13.78 -8.29 -24.05
N ILE A 716 -14.12 -7.18 -24.72
CA ILE A 716 -13.31 -6.64 -25.82
C ILE A 716 -11.94 -6.18 -25.33
N VAL A 717 -11.84 -5.78 -24.07
CA VAL A 717 -10.58 -5.31 -23.47
C VAL A 717 -9.75 -6.50 -23.02
N ARG A 718 -10.29 -7.34 -22.13
CA ARG A 718 -9.53 -8.41 -21.47
C ARG A 718 -9.02 -9.46 -22.43
N ASP A 719 -9.86 -9.86 -23.39
CA ASP A 719 -9.65 -11.08 -24.18
C ASP A 719 -9.27 -10.79 -25.64
N VAL A 720 -9.44 -9.56 -26.12
CA VAL A 720 -9.20 -9.18 -27.52
C VAL A 720 -8.14 -8.09 -27.63
N LEU A 721 -8.48 -6.83 -27.38
CA LEU A 721 -7.65 -5.67 -27.70
C LEU A 721 -6.32 -5.63 -26.94
N LYS A 722 -6.29 -6.22 -25.73
CA LYS A 722 -5.07 -6.40 -24.94
C LYS A 722 -4.03 -7.32 -25.61
N TYR A 723 -4.50 -8.29 -26.41
CA TYR A 723 -3.64 -9.35 -26.93
C TYR A 723 -3.41 -9.28 -28.44
N VAL A 724 -4.25 -8.59 -29.22
CA VAL A 724 -4.03 -8.46 -30.68
C VAL A 724 -2.62 -7.95 -31.02
N PRO A 725 -2.10 -6.87 -30.40
CA PRO A 725 -0.72 -6.43 -30.63
C PRO A 725 0.34 -7.43 -30.16
N ILE A 726 0.06 -8.21 -29.12
CA ILE A 726 0.98 -9.22 -28.59
C ILE A 726 1.20 -10.35 -29.59
N TYR A 727 0.15 -10.82 -30.25
CA TYR A 727 0.30 -11.82 -31.31
C TYR A 727 1.19 -11.31 -32.45
N TRP A 728 0.99 -10.08 -32.90
CA TRP A 728 1.81 -9.48 -33.95
C TRP A 728 3.27 -9.31 -33.53
N ALA A 729 3.50 -8.64 -32.39
CA ALA A 729 4.84 -8.32 -31.92
C ALA A 729 5.65 -9.58 -31.58
N SER A 730 4.99 -10.64 -31.09
CA SER A 730 5.63 -11.94 -30.84
C SER A 730 6.14 -12.60 -32.13
N GLU A 731 5.39 -12.50 -33.24
CA GLU A 731 5.79 -13.03 -34.55
C GLU A 731 7.00 -12.26 -35.10
N VAL A 732 7.00 -10.93 -34.97
CA VAL A 732 8.15 -10.07 -35.33
C VAL A 732 9.39 -10.43 -34.49
N ALA A 733 9.21 -10.68 -33.19
CA ALA A 733 10.29 -11.02 -32.27
C ALA A 733 10.76 -12.48 -32.33
N GLY A 734 10.07 -13.34 -33.09
CA GLY A 734 10.38 -14.78 -33.13
C GLY A 734 9.98 -15.55 -31.88
N ILE A 735 9.12 -14.99 -31.03
CA ILE A 735 8.66 -15.61 -29.78
C ILE A 735 7.41 -16.43 -30.08
N ARG A 736 7.48 -17.74 -29.86
CA ARG A 736 6.35 -18.64 -30.06
C ARG A 736 5.41 -18.60 -28.85
N LEU A 737 4.15 -18.21 -29.08
CA LEU A 737 3.12 -18.24 -28.04
C LEU A 737 2.55 -19.66 -27.84
N SER A 738 2.21 -19.98 -26.60
CA SER A 738 1.57 -21.23 -26.17
C SER A 738 0.19 -20.97 -25.56
N GLU A 739 -0.66 -21.99 -25.57
CA GLU A 739 -1.93 -21.99 -24.82
C GLU A 739 -1.75 -22.47 -23.37
N VAL A 740 -0.70 -23.27 -23.12
CA VAL A 740 -0.37 -23.80 -21.79
C VAL A 740 0.63 -22.87 -21.11
N ASP A 741 0.36 -22.54 -19.86
CA ASP A 741 1.26 -21.78 -19.00
C ASP A 741 2.31 -22.72 -18.38
N ALA A 742 3.46 -22.83 -19.03
CA ALA A 742 4.65 -23.53 -18.53
C ALA A 742 5.82 -22.54 -18.38
N ASP A 743 6.79 -22.87 -17.52
CA ASP A 743 7.88 -21.97 -17.12
C ASP A 743 8.65 -21.37 -18.31
N ASP A 744 9.03 -22.20 -19.29
CA ASP A 744 9.77 -21.80 -20.50
C ASP A 744 8.87 -21.42 -21.70
N SER A 745 7.58 -21.20 -21.47
CA SER A 745 6.61 -20.85 -22.52
C SER A 745 5.97 -19.47 -22.29
N PHE A 746 5.46 -18.87 -23.37
CA PHE A 746 4.81 -17.56 -23.33
C PHE A 746 3.34 -17.68 -23.73
N THR A 747 2.43 -17.56 -22.76
CA THR A 747 1.03 -17.24 -23.08
C THR A 747 0.91 -15.75 -23.43
N PRO A 748 -0.12 -15.31 -24.21
CA PRO A 748 -0.34 -13.90 -24.48
C PRO A 748 -0.44 -13.06 -23.19
N LYS A 749 -1.07 -13.61 -22.16
CA LYS A 749 -1.20 -12.99 -20.83
C LYS A 749 0.15 -12.82 -20.14
N LYS A 750 1.00 -13.87 -20.13
CA LYS A 750 2.33 -13.82 -19.51
C LYS A 750 3.24 -12.82 -20.23
N LEU A 751 3.27 -12.85 -21.57
CA LEU A 751 4.07 -11.91 -22.35
C LEU A 751 3.59 -10.46 -22.19
N PHE A 752 2.26 -10.23 -22.19
CA PHE A 752 1.71 -8.90 -21.90
C PHE A 752 2.16 -8.41 -20.51
N GLY A 753 2.07 -9.24 -19.48
CA GLY A 753 2.49 -8.87 -18.11
C GLY A 753 3.96 -8.46 -18.04
N MET A 754 4.86 -9.22 -18.66
CA MET A 754 6.29 -8.90 -18.72
C MET A 754 6.55 -7.57 -19.43
N LEU A 755 5.92 -7.37 -20.60
CA LEU A 755 6.09 -6.13 -21.38
C LEU A 755 5.45 -4.92 -20.69
N ALA A 756 4.35 -5.11 -19.97
CA ALA A 756 3.68 -4.08 -19.21
C ALA A 756 4.56 -3.57 -18.06
N GLU A 757 5.23 -4.47 -17.32
CA GLU A 757 6.14 -4.07 -16.23
C GLU A 757 7.42 -3.40 -16.77
N ILE A 758 7.97 -3.87 -17.91
CA ILE A 758 9.08 -3.19 -18.58
C ILE A 758 8.66 -1.78 -19.00
N TYR A 759 7.51 -1.65 -19.66
CA TYR A 759 7.02 -0.36 -20.15
C TYR A 759 6.70 0.59 -18.98
N GLU A 760 6.03 0.11 -17.94
CA GLU A 760 5.71 0.89 -16.74
C GLU A 760 6.99 1.40 -16.06
N PHE A 761 7.99 0.54 -15.87
CA PHE A 761 9.28 0.95 -15.31
C PHE A 761 9.93 2.05 -16.15
N MET A 762 9.96 1.88 -17.48
CA MET A 762 10.73 2.75 -18.36
C MET A 762 10.06 4.09 -18.66
N PHE A 763 8.75 4.08 -18.97
CA PHE A 763 8.06 5.20 -19.60
C PHE A 763 7.01 5.88 -18.71
N LEU A 764 6.53 5.21 -17.66
CA LEU A 764 5.41 5.70 -16.86
C LEU A 764 5.82 6.17 -15.46
N ASP A 765 4.96 7.01 -14.90
CA ASP A 765 4.91 7.29 -13.48
C ASP A 765 4.25 6.13 -12.73
N PHE A 766 4.87 5.78 -11.62
CA PHE A 766 4.36 4.82 -10.65
C PHE A 766 4.71 5.33 -9.26
N GLU A 767 4.04 4.79 -8.22
CA GLU A 767 4.37 5.14 -6.84
C GLU A 767 5.87 4.91 -6.59
N PRO A 768 6.64 5.90 -6.08
CA PRO A 768 8.10 5.77 -5.90
C PRO A 768 8.52 4.52 -5.12
N SER A 769 7.67 4.05 -4.20
CA SER A 769 7.87 2.80 -3.44
C SER A 769 7.96 1.54 -4.28
N LYS A 770 7.44 1.55 -5.52
CA LYS A 770 7.50 0.40 -6.45
C LYS A 770 8.82 0.35 -7.22
N TYR A 771 9.67 1.39 -7.16
CA TYR A 771 10.87 1.54 -8.00
C TYR A 771 11.78 0.30 -7.97
N MET A 772 12.26 -0.09 -6.80
CA MET A 772 13.21 -1.20 -6.65
C MET A 772 12.62 -2.53 -7.14
N ARG A 773 11.33 -2.76 -6.89
CA ARG A 773 10.62 -3.97 -7.34
C ARG A 773 10.45 -3.99 -8.86
N LEU A 774 10.01 -2.88 -9.46
CA LEU A 774 9.85 -2.74 -10.90
C LEU A 774 11.19 -2.81 -11.63
N LEU A 775 12.24 -2.21 -11.06
CA LEU A 775 13.60 -2.32 -11.59
C LEU A 775 14.05 -3.78 -11.66
N LYS A 776 13.88 -4.55 -10.56
CA LYS A 776 14.22 -5.97 -10.53
C LYS A 776 13.40 -6.76 -11.56
N ALA A 777 12.08 -6.60 -11.55
CA ALA A 777 11.19 -7.28 -12.49
C ALA A 777 11.56 -6.97 -13.95
N ALA A 778 11.80 -5.69 -14.28
CA ALA A 778 12.21 -5.27 -15.61
C ALA A 778 13.57 -5.88 -16.02
N ARG A 779 14.56 -5.94 -15.12
CA ARG A 779 15.85 -6.63 -15.38
C ARG A 779 15.64 -8.11 -15.70
N ASP A 780 14.86 -8.80 -14.88
CA ASP A 780 14.59 -10.24 -15.04
C ASP A 780 13.85 -10.51 -16.36
N HIS A 781 12.79 -9.74 -16.65
CA HIS A 781 12.02 -9.87 -17.89
C HIS A 781 12.83 -9.55 -19.14
N VAL A 782 13.62 -8.46 -19.13
CA VAL A 782 14.51 -8.09 -20.24
C VAL A 782 15.52 -9.20 -20.49
N GLY A 783 16.12 -9.78 -19.45
CA GLY A 783 17.06 -10.90 -19.56
C GLY A 783 16.42 -12.12 -20.23
N VAL A 784 15.21 -12.50 -19.80
CA VAL A 784 14.45 -13.61 -20.39
C VAL A 784 14.11 -13.34 -21.86
N LEU A 785 13.61 -12.14 -22.18
CA LEU A 785 13.20 -11.80 -23.55
C LEU A 785 14.40 -11.73 -24.51
N LEU A 786 15.51 -11.10 -24.11
CA LEU A 786 16.72 -11.03 -24.94
C LEU A 786 17.29 -12.42 -25.21
N LYS A 787 17.28 -13.34 -24.23
CA LYS A 787 17.70 -14.73 -24.44
C LYS A 787 16.90 -15.40 -25.56
N HIS A 788 15.57 -15.23 -25.57
CA HIS A 788 14.70 -15.83 -26.57
C HIS A 788 14.83 -15.17 -27.95
N ILE A 789 14.91 -13.83 -27.99
CA ILE A 789 15.08 -13.07 -29.23
C ILE A 789 16.40 -13.48 -29.91
N LYS A 790 17.49 -13.58 -29.14
CA LYS A 790 18.80 -14.04 -29.63
C LYS A 790 18.73 -15.48 -30.12
N ALA A 791 18.12 -16.39 -29.37
CA ALA A 791 18.00 -17.79 -29.78
C ALA A 791 17.23 -17.93 -31.11
N ALA A 792 16.19 -17.13 -31.31
CA ALA A 792 15.44 -17.11 -32.57
C ALA A 792 16.31 -16.59 -33.73
N HIS A 793 17.10 -15.52 -33.51
CA HIS A 793 17.81 -14.79 -34.58
C HIS A 793 19.30 -15.14 -34.74
N SER A 794 19.89 -15.99 -33.87
CA SER A 794 21.31 -16.36 -33.94
C SER A 794 21.62 -17.28 -35.12
N SER A 795 22.62 -16.89 -35.91
CA SER A 795 23.05 -17.51 -37.17
C SER A 795 23.76 -18.88 -37.05
N GLY A 796 23.61 -19.61 -35.94
CA GLY A 796 24.66 -20.53 -35.46
C GLY A 796 24.36 -22.02 -35.25
N THR A 797 23.16 -22.55 -35.55
CA THR A 797 22.91 -24.00 -35.42
C THR A 797 22.53 -24.64 -36.75
N LEU A 798 23.32 -25.65 -37.15
CA LEU A 798 23.23 -26.50 -38.36
C LEU A 798 21.85 -27.11 -38.67
N THR A 799 20.86 -26.96 -37.78
CA THR A 799 19.47 -27.37 -37.99
C THR A 799 18.67 -26.40 -38.87
N SER A 800 19.11 -25.16 -39.06
CA SER A 800 18.40 -24.14 -39.85
C SER A 800 18.51 -24.35 -41.38
N LEU A 801 19.59 -24.95 -41.88
CA LEU A 801 19.67 -25.25 -43.31
C LEU A 801 18.63 -26.31 -43.72
N ALA A 802 18.36 -27.31 -42.88
CA ALA A 802 17.36 -28.33 -43.19
C ALA A 802 15.92 -27.77 -43.17
N SER A 803 15.61 -26.80 -42.30
CA SER A 803 14.29 -26.14 -42.28
C SER A 803 14.15 -25.05 -43.35
N ALA A 804 15.23 -24.37 -43.72
CA ALA A 804 15.27 -23.47 -44.88
C ALA A 804 15.04 -24.25 -46.19
N PHE A 805 15.60 -25.46 -46.33
CA PHE A 805 15.34 -26.33 -47.49
C PHE A 805 13.94 -26.95 -47.48
N ALA A 806 13.32 -27.20 -46.32
CA ALA A 806 11.94 -27.66 -46.24
C ALA A 806 10.91 -26.53 -46.53
N GLY A 807 11.22 -25.27 -46.19
CA GLY A 807 10.39 -24.10 -46.50
C GLY A 807 10.33 -23.76 -48.00
N ILE A 808 11.36 -24.13 -48.76
CA ILE A 808 11.40 -23.98 -50.23
C ILE A 808 10.34 -24.86 -50.92
N PHE A 809 9.93 -25.98 -50.31
CA PHE A 809 8.86 -26.83 -50.84
C PHE A 809 7.44 -26.40 -50.42
N ILE A 810 7.29 -25.41 -49.52
CA ILE A 810 6.00 -24.94 -48.98
C ILE A 810 5.72 -23.44 -49.32
N GLY A 811 6.64 -22.74 -50.01
CA GLY A 811 6.35 -21.38 -50.51
C GLY A 811 6.27 -20.29 -49.43
N ARG A 812 6.99 -20.43 -48.31
CA ARG A 812 7.17 -19.37 -47.30
C ARG A 812 8.60 -18.82 -47.35
N THR A 813 8.85 -17.84 -48.22
CA THR A 813 10.14 -17.15 -48.39
C THR A 813 10.23 -15.78 -47.71
N ASP A 814 9.25 -15.40 -46.90
CA ASP A 814 9.12 -14.03 -46.36
C ASP A 814 9.01 -14.04 -44.82
N SER A 815 10.04 -14.54 -44.12
CA SER A 815 10.07 -14.55 -42.65
C SER A 815 10.75 -13.29 -42.09
N TRP A 816 10.25 -12.76 -40.97
CA TRP A 816 10.82 -11.57 -40.31
C TRP A 816 12.32 -11.70 -40.04
N HIS A 817 12.78 -12.90 -39.66
CA HIS A 817 14.19 -13.21 -39.42
C HIS A 817 15.08 -12.89 -40.62
N ALA A 818 14.66 -13.29 -41.83
CA ALA A 818 15.44 -13.05 -43.04
C ALA A 818 15.56 -11.55 -43.34
N ARG A 819 14.52 -10.76 -43.03
CA ARG A 819 14.53 -9.30 -43.22
C ARG A 819 15.40 -8.59 -42.18
N PHE A 820 15.33 -9.02 -40.91
CA PHE A 820 16.16 -8.47 -39.83
C PHE A 820 17.65 -8.76 -40.02
N ALA A 821 18.01 -9.95 -40.54
CA ALA A 821 19.39 -10.30 -40.84
C ALA A 821 20.06 -9.36 -41.87
N LEU A 822 19.28 -8.73 -42.76
CA LEU A 822 19.79 -7.77 -43.77
C LEU A 822 20.31 -6.46 -43.15
N LEU A 823 19.99 -6.17 -41.89
CA LEU A 823 20.48 -4.97 -41.21
C LEU A 823 21.98 -5.04 -40.89
N GLY A 824 22.57 -6.24 -40.83
CA GLY A 824 24.01 -6.44 -40.56
C GLY A 824 24.45 -6.04 -39.15
N TYR A 825 23.54 -5.98 -38.18
CA TYR A 825 23.85 -5.73 -36.77
C TYR A 825 24.43 -6.96 -36.09
N ASP A 826 25.25 -6.75 -35.06
CA ASP A 826 25.66 -7.83 -34.16
C ASP A 826 24.45 -8.35 -33.35
N ASP A 827 24.56 -9.57 -32.82
CA ASP A 827 23.46 -10.26 -32.13
C ASP A 827 22.87 -9.45 -30.96
N ASP A 828 23.71 -8.71 -30.22
CA ASP A 828 23.27 -7.89 -29.08
C ASP A 828 22.49 -6.66 -29.56
N THR A 829 23.04 -5.92 -30.53
CA THR A 829 22.37 -4.77 -31.12
C THR A 829 21.06 -5.17 -31.79
N LEU A 830 21.04 -6.28 -32.54
CA LEU A 830 19.84 -6.78 -33.19
C LEU A 830 18.77 -7.17 -32.16
N ALA A 831 19.14 -7.89 -31.10
CA ALA A 831 18.20 -8.29 -30.06
C ALA A 831 17.60 -7.08 -29.33
N ASN A 832 18.40 -6.05 -29.04
CA ASN A 832 17.93 -4.81 -28.43
C ASN A 832 16.99 -4.01 -29.36
N VAL A 833 17.27 -3.99 -30.66
CA VAL A 833 16.40 -3.36 -31.66
C VAL A 833 15.05 -4.08 -31.74
N ILE A 834 15.04 -5.42 -31.77
CA ILE A 834 13.82 -6.23 -31.78
C ILE A 834 13.06 -6.07 -30.46
N LEU A 835 13.75 -6.01 -29.33
CA LEU A 835 13.15 -5.74 -28.02
C LEU A 835 12.47 -4.37 -28.00
N ALA A 836 13.07 -3.34 -28.60
CA ALA A 836 12.44 -2.03 -28.74
C ALA A 836 11.12 -2.11 -29.54
N VAL A 837 11.08 -2.86 -30.64
CA VAL A 837 9.84 -3.10 -31.38
C VAL A 837 8.81 -3.85 -30.53
N LEU A 838 9.24 -4.89 -29.82
CA LEU A 838 8.37 -5.69 -28.95
C LEU A 838 7.76 -4.85 -27.83
N VAL A 839 8.52 -3.96 -27.19
CA VAL A 839 8.03 -3.05 -26.14
C VAL A 839 7.16 -1.93 -26.72
N GLY A 840 7.60 -1.30 -27.82
CA GLY A 840 6.89 -0.17 -28.43
C GLY A 840 5.59 -0.54 -29.14
N CYS A 841 5.48 -1.75 -29.70
CA CYS A 841 4.34 -2.16 -30.51
C CYS A 841 3.39 -3.14 -29.80
N SER A 842 3.43 -3.19 -28.46
CA SER A 842 2.62 -4.13 -27.68
C SER A 842 1.64 -3.41 -26.75
N VAL A 843 2.08 -3.04 -25.55
CA VAL A 843 1.19 -2.66 -24.44
C VAL A 843 0.58 -1.28 -24.62
N GLU A 844 1.34 -0.30 -25.10
CA GLU A 844 0.81 1.02 -25.44
C GLU A 844 -0.14 0.96 -26.65
N LEU A 845 0.23 0.21 -27.69
CA LEU A 845 -0.66 0.00 -28.84
C LEU A 845 -1.97 -0.65 -28.40
N SER A 846 -1.91 -1.63 -27.50
CA SER A 846 -3.11 -2.25 -26.91
C SER A 846 -3.99 -1.21 -26.21
N GLN A 847 -3.38 -0.35 -25.39
CA GLN A 847 -4.09 0.71 -24.67
C GLN A 847 -4.70 1.74 -25.62
N ALA A 848 -3.97 2.14 -26.67
CA ALA A 848 -4.47 3.02 -27.74
C ALA A 848 -5.70 2.43 -28.44
N LEU A 849 -5.65 1.15 -28.82
CA LEU A 849 -6.78 0.45 -29.44
C LEU A 849 -8.02 0.44 -28.53
N ILE A 850 -7.83 0.21 -27.23
CA ILE A 850 -8.90 0.22 -26.23
C ILE A 850 -9.55 1.59 -26.13
N HIS A 851 -8.75 2.66 -26.10
CA HIS A 851 -9.25 4.03 -26.01
C HIS A 851 -10.02 4.42 -27.28
N VAL A 852 -9.51 4.08 -28.46
CA VAL A 852 -10.20 4.34 -29.74
C VAL A 852 -11.57 3.65 -29.79
N VAL A 853 -11.64 2.38 -29.42
CA VAL A 853 -12.92 1.63 -29.38
C VAL A 853 -13.86 2.22 -28.32
N ASN A 854 -13.36 2.54 -27.12
CA ASN A 854 -14.19 3.15 -26.07
C ASN A 854 -14.73 4.53 -26.51
N PHE A 855 -13.87 5.38 -27.05
CA PHE A 855 -14.22 6.72 -27.53
C PHE A 855 -15.30 6.64 -28.62
N TYR A 856 -15.15 5.74 -29.59
CA TYR A 856 -16.17 5.53 -30.62
C TYR A 856 -17.51 5.08 -30.03
N LEU A 857 -17.52 4.18 -29.04
CA LEU A 857 -18.75 3.73 -28.42
C LEU A 857 -19.47 4.83 -27.61
N ASP A 858 -18.73 5.81 -27.08
CA ASP A 858 -19.30 6.95 -26.34
C ASP A 858 -19.81 8.06 -27.28
N HIS A 859 -19.14 8.28 -28.42
CA HIS A 859 -19.37 9.47 -29.25
C HIS A 859 -19.83 9.15 -30.69
N GLY A 860 -19.86 7.88 -31.10
CA GLY A 860 -20.02 7.46 -32.50
C GLY A 860 -21.34 7.87 -33.16
N SER A 861 -22.35 8.26 -32.37
CA SER A 861 -23.60 8.84 -32.87
C SER A 861 -23.50 10.34 -33.20
N ALA A 862 -22.51 11.04 -32.64
CA ALA A 862 -22.25 12.47 -32.82
C ALA A 862 -21.16 12.77 -33.87
N VAL A 863 -20.48 11.75 -34.39
CA VAL A 863 -19.48 11.89 -35.46
C VAL A 863 -20.21 12.24 -36.78
N PRO A 864 -19.96 13.41 -37.40
CA PRO A 864 -20.61 13.81 -38.65
C PRO A 864 -20.33 12.77 -39.74
N ARG A 865 -21.38 12.14 -40.26
CA ARG A 865 -21.28 11.19 -41.37
C ARG A 865 -21.15 11.97 -42.67
N SER A 866 -20.11 11.68 -43.45
CA SER A 866 -19.79 12.27 -44.76
C SER A 866 -20.84 11.99 -45.87
N GLY A 867 -22.05 11.53 -45.51
CA GLY A 867 -23.07 11.08 -46.46
C GLY A 867 -22.73 9.77 -47.19
N ARG A 868 -21.60 9.12 -46.86
CA ARG A 868 -21.13 7.87 -47.43
C ARG A 868 -21.38 6.67 -46.49
N PRO A 869 -21.43 5.42 -46.99
CA PRO A 869 -21.58 4.23 -46.14
C PRO A 869 -20.47 4.11 -45.10
N ALA A 870 -20.80 3.59 -43.92
CA ALA A 870 -20.01 3.64 -42.68
C ALA A 870 -18.69 2.82 -42.65
N GLU A 871 -18.02 2.62 -43.79
CA GLU A 871 -16.95 1.61 -43.93
C GLU A 871 -15.69 2.07 -44.71
N GLU A 872 -15.62 3.31 -45.23
CA GLU A 872 -14.41 3.81 -45.91
C GLU A 872 -13.24 4.01 -44.91
N ALA A 873 -12.02 3.60 -45.32
CA ALA A 873 -10.84 3.51 -44.44
C ALA A 873 -10.38 4.86 -43.88
N GLU A 874 -10.54 5.93 -44.67
CA GLU A 874 -10.13 7.29 -44.29
C GLU A 874 -11.00 7.86 -43.16
N ASP A 875 -12.32 7.63 -43.18
CA ASP A 875 -13.22 8.13 -42.14
C ASP A 875 -12.89 7.49 -40.78
N LEU A 876 -12.60 6.19 -40.74
CA LEU A 876 -12.19 5.48 -39.51
C LEU A 876 -10.79 5.88 -39.03
N ARG A 877 -9.89 6.21 -39.95
CA ARG A 877 -8.55 6.74 -39.63
C ARG A 877 -8.64 8.10 -38.96
N GLU A 878 -9.43 9.03 -39.49
CA GLU A 878 -9.64 10.35 -38.88
C GLU A 878 -10.33 10.25 -37.51
N ILE A 879 -11.28 9.33 -37.35
CA ILE A 879 -11.87 9.04 -36.03
C ILE A 879 -10.82 8.53 -35.04
N ALA A 880 -9.95 7.61 -35.46
CA ALA A 880 -8.89 7.08 -34.60
C ALA A 880 -7.91 8.19 -34.19
N LEU A 881 -7.54 9.09 -35.10
CA LEU A 881 -6.69 10.25 -34.81
C LEU A 881 -7.33 11.19 -33.79
N GLU A 882 -8.60 11.51 -33.97
CA GLU A 882 -9.33 12.40 -33.06
C GLU A 882 -9.55 11.75 -31.68
N ALA A 883 -9.80 10.44 -31.64
CA ALA A 883 -9.88 9.68 -30.39
C ALA A 883 -8.55 9.70 -29.63
N LEU A 884 -7.41 9.51 -30.31
CA LEU A 884 -6.08 9.59 -29.70
C LEU A 884 -5.70 11.00 -29.26
N ARG A 885 -6.30 12.05 -29.85
CA ARG A 885 -6.11 13.44 -29.43
C ARG A 885 -6.91 13.81 -28.18
N LEU A 886 -8.17 13.34 -28.11
CA LEU A 886 -9.11 13.70 -27.05
C LEU A 886 -9.11 12.72 -25.86
N ASP A 887 -8.77 11.46 -26.11
CA ASP A 887 -8.68 10.40 -25.11
C ASP A 887 -7.38 9.60 -25.24
N PRO A 888 -6.20 10.25 -25.23
CA PRO A 888 -4.92 9.56 -25.39
C PRO A 888 -4.69 8.54 -24.26
N PRO A 889 -3.99 7.42 -24.53
CA PRO A 889 -3.60 6.46 -23.49
C PRO A 889 -2.70 7.09 -22.42
N PHE A 890 -1.75 7.93 -22.84
CA PHE A 890 -0.78 8.60 -21.98
C PHE A 890 -0.80 10.11 -22.24
N ALA A 891 -0.67 10.89 -21.16
CA ALA A 891 -0.81 12.34 -21.20
C ALA A 891 0.46 13.04 -21.71
N GLY A 892 1.64 12.51 -21.38
CA GLY A 892 2.89 13.23 -21.65
C GLY A 892 4.14 12.43 -21.33
N VAL A 893 5.29 13.09 -21.47
CA VAL A 893 6.62 12.49 -21.28
C VAL A 893 7.54 13.39 -20.48
N TYR A 894 8.52 12.79 -19.79
CA TYR A 894 9.56 13.54 -19.12
C TYR A 894 10.78 13.78 -20.01
N ARG A 895 11.39 14.95 -19.84
CA ARG A 895 12.61 15.38 -20.52
C ARG A 895 13.60 15.95 -19.51
N THR A 896 14.88 15.79 -19.81
CA THR A 896 15.99 16.37 -19.05
C THR A 896 16.72 17.37 -19.91
N ALA A 897 16.97 18.57 -19.39
CA ALA A 897 17.74 19.60 -20.07
C ALA A 897 19.25 19.24 -20.11
N LEU A 898 19.87 19.28 -21.29
CA LEU A 898 21.31 19.02 -21.45
C LEU A 898 22.20 20.20 -20.99
N ALA A 899 21.63 21.39 -20.95
CA ALA A 899 22.23 22.62 -20.45
C ALA A 899 21.11 23.51 -19.89
N ALA A 900 21.43 24.53 -19.11
CA ALA A 900 20.43 25.48 -18.63
C ALA A 900 19.61 26.06 -19.80
N GLN A 901 18.28 25.99 -19.71
CA GLN A 901 17.34 26.47 -20.72
C GLN A 901 16.35 27.46 -20.11
N THR A 902 15.71 28.26 -20.96
CA THR A 902 14.51 29.02 -20.60
C THR A 902 13.38 28.59 -21.52
N VAL A 903 12.30 28.08 -20.94
CA VAL A 903 11.09 27.64 -21.66
C VAL A 903 9.89 28.30 -20.99
N ASP A 904 9.02 28.94 -21.76
CA ASP A 904 7.84 29.66 -21.24
C ASP A 904 8.17 30.63 -20.07
N GLY A 905 9.30 31.34 -20.16
CA GLY A 905 9.78 32.24 -19.11
C GLY A 905 10.29 31.56 -17.83
N LEU A 906 10.25 30.23 -17.74
CA LEU A 906 10.77 29.45 -16.62
C LEU A 906 12.23 29.04 -16.88
N SER A 907 13.09 29.23 -15.87
CA SER A 907 14.49 28.82 -15.93
C SER A 907 14.62 27.35 -15.53
N ILE A 908 15.11 26.51 -16.44
CA ILE A 908 15.37 25.09 -16.23
C ILE A 908 16.88 24.89 -16.09
N PRO A 909 17.40 24.39 -14.96
CA PRO A 909 18.83 24.17 -14.79
C PRO A 909 19.33 23.02 -15.67
N THR A 910 20.66 22.93 -15.84
CA THR A 910 21.29 21.73 -16.44
C THR A 910 20.89 20.50 -15.63
N SER A 911 20.49 19.43 -16.32
CA SER A 911 19.91 18.21 -15.72
C SER A 911 18.53 18.40 -15.07
N GLY A 912 17.91 19.57 -15.20
CA GLY A 912 16.56 19.84 -14.74
C GLY A 912 15.54 18.96 -15.47
N LYS A 913 14.63 18.36 -14.71
CA LYS A 913 13.56 17.48 -15.22
C LYS A 913 12.30 18.31 -15.47
N ILE A 914 11.70 18.14 -16.64
CA ILE A 914 10.41 18.73 -17.00
C ILE A 914 9.44 17.65 -17.47
N PHE A 915 8.15 17.89 -17.28
CA PHE A 915 7.06 17.09 -17.81
C PHE A 915 6.42 17.85 -18.97
N VAL A 916 6.37 17.24 -20.15
CA VAL A 916 5.68 17.79 -21.33
C VAL A 916 4.32 17.11 -21.43
N ASP A 917 3.25 17.83 -21.08
CA ASP A 917 1.87 17.34 -21.19
C ASP A 917 1.40 17.47 -22.65
N ILE A 918 1.67 16.42 -23.42
CA ILE A 918 1.34 16.30 -24.84
C ILE A 918 -0.17 16.33 -25.06
N ALA A 919 -0.95 15.75 -24.15
CA ALA A 919 -2.41 15.72 -24.23
C ALA A 919 -2.99 17.14 -24.12
N LYS A 920 -2.52 17.96 -23.19
CA LYS A 920 -2.91 19.38 -23.12
C LYS A 920 -2.37 20.17 -24.31
N ALA A 921 -1.13 19.96 -24.71
CA ALA A 921 -0.52 20.65 -25.86
C ALA A 921 -1.28 20.39 -27.17
N ASN A 922 -1.70 19.15 -27.43
CA ASN A 922 -2.54 18.79 -28.59
C ASN A 922 -3.99 19.30 -28.50
N ASN A 923 -4.36 19.96 -27.40
CA ASN A 923 -5.63 20.62 -27.19
C ASN A 923 -5.45 22.14 -26.93
N ASP A 924 -4.27 22.69 -27.24
CA ASP A 924 -3.95 24.10 -27.05
C ASP A 924 -4.90 25.00 -27.89
N PRO A 925 -5.69 25.89 -27.26
CA PRO A 925 -6.61 26.77 -27.97
C PRO A 925 -5.92 27.77 -28.89
N ASP A 926 -4.64 28.08 -28.67
CA ASP A 926 -3.89 29.04 -29.48
C ASP A 926 -3.53 28.46 -30.86
N VAL A 927 -3.45 27.13 -30.96
CA VAL A 927 -3.19 26.40 -32.22
C VAL A 927 -4.47 25.81 -32.81
N LEU A 928 -5.46 25.45 -31.97
CA LEU A 928 -6.72 24.84 -32.39
C LEU A 928 -7.92 25.73 -32.06
N LEU A 929 -8.53 26.34 -33.08
CA LEU A 929 -9.74 27.20 -32.97
C LEU A 929 -10.95 26.59 -32.21
N LYS A 930 -11.03 25.26 -32.10
CA LYS A 930 -12.07 24.51 -31.33
C LYS A 930 -11.47 23.19 -30.80
N PRO A 931 -10.75 23.20 -29.67
CA PRO A 931 -9.98 22.05 -29.21
C PRO A 931 -10.87 20.92 -28.65
N THR A 932 -12.06 21.24 -28.16
CA THR A 932 -13.00 20.29 -27.53
C THR A 932 -14.08 19.74 -28.46
N CYS A 933 -14.16 20.19 -29.71
CA CYS A 933 -15.16 19.71 -30.67
C CYS A 933 -14.59 18.58 -31.53
N LEU A 934 -15.37 17.51 -31.70
CA LEU A 934 -15.13 16.47 -32.71
C LEU A 934 -15.09 17.10 -34.10
N LYS A 935 -13.95 17.01 -34.77
CA LYS A 935 -13.79 17.49 -36.15
C LYS A 935 -13.42 16.32 -37.07
N THR A 936 -14.29 16.02 -38.03
CA THR A 936 -14.06 15.00 -39.08
C THR A 936 -13.62 15.57 -40.43
N GLU A 937 -13.48 16.88 -40.56
CA GLU A 937 -13.03 17.52 -41.79
C GLU A 937 -11.52 17.85 -41.73
N SER A 938 -10.83 17.59 -42.85
CA SER A 938 -9.41 17.89 -43.08
C SER A 938 -9.21 19.41 -43.21
N VAL A 939 -9.18 20.11 -42.07
CA VAL A 939 -8.66 21.48 -42.02
C VAL A 939 -7.14 21.38 -41.87
N ASP A 940 -6.38 22.31 -42.44
CA ASP A 940 -4.93 22.49 -42.21
C ASP A 940 -4.65 22.54 -40.70
N ARG A 941 -4.37 21.38 -40.09
CA ARG A 941 -4.00 21.25 -38.68
C ARG A 941 -2.50 21.09 -38.60
N GLU A 942 -1.88 21.73 -37.61
CA GLU A 942 -0.53 21.34 -37.25
C GLU A 942 -0.49 19.85 -36.84
N PRO A 943 0.63 19.14 -37.11
CA PRO A 943 0.73 17.72 -36.79
C PRO A 943 0.56 17.45 -35.30
N LEU A 944 -0.15 16.38 -34.92
CA LEU A 944 -0.25 16.00 -33.52
C LEU A 944 1.14 15.69 -32.94
N LEU A 945 1.44 16.28 -31.79
CA LEU A 945 2.61 15.94 -31.00
C LEU A 945 2.46 14.52 -30.45
N VAL A 946 3.55 13.75 -30.48
CA VAL A 946 3.54 12.34 -30.08
C VAL A 946 4.60 12.06 -29.04
N ALA A 947 4.27 11.14 -28.12
CA ALA A 947 5.15 10.68 -27.06
C ALA A 947 6.18 9.65 -27.56
N ASP A 948 7.17 9.37 -26.71
CA ASP A 948 8.10 8.25 -26.90
C ASP A 948 7.35 6.94 -26.66
N GLY A 949 7.23 6.09 -27.68
CA GLY A 949 6.33 4.94 -27.60
C GLY A 949 5.98 4.29 -28.93
N SER A 950 4.76 3.77 -29.03
CA SER A 950 4.18 3.11 -30.22
C SER A 950 4.16 4.04 -31.44
N ALA A 951 3.73 5.29 -31.23
CA ALA A 951 3.73 6.33 -32.26
C ALA A 951 5.16 6.70 -32.72
N LEU A 952 6.14 6.65 -31.82
CA LEU A 952 7.55 6.78 -32.18
C LEU A 952 8.05 5.53 -32.93
N CYS A 953 7.62 4.33 -32.54
CA CYS A 953 8.10 3.06 -33.08
C CYS A 953 7.63 2.80 -34.52
N LEU A 954 6.31 2.79 -34.76
CA LEU A 954 5.72 2.50 -36.08
C LEU A 954 5.46 3.77 -36.91
N GLY A 955 5.51 4.93 -36.27
CA GLY A 955 4.97 6.16 -36.83
C GLY A 955 3.49 6.34 -36.49
N PHE A 956 3.09 7.58 -36.32
CA PHE A 956 1.74 7.95 -35.92
C PHE A 956 0.69 7.56 -36.97
N ASP A 957 0.99 7.72 -38.26
CA ASP A 957 0.09 7.35 -39.35
C ASP A 957 -0.22 5.84 -39.39
N MET A 958 0.81 4.99 -39.29
CA MET A 958 0.64 3.53 -39.24
C MET A 958 -0.16 3.11 -38.00
N THR A 959 0.10 3.74 -36.85
CA THR A 959 -0.63 3.47 -35.60
C THR A 959 -2.12 3.80 -35.75
N ALA A 960 -2.45 4.94 -36.36
CA ALA A 960 -3.83 5.34 -36.63
C ALA A 960 -4.51 4.39 -37.64
N LYS A 961 -3.81 3.96 -38.69
CA LYS A 961 -4.32 2.97 -39.66
C LYS A 961 -4.61 1.62 -38.99
N ILE A 962 -3.72 1.13 -38.13
CA ILE A 962 -3.95 -0.10 -37.35
C ILE A 962 -5.20 0.06 -36.47
N ALA A 963 -5.33 1.19 -35.76
CA ALA A 963 -6.50 1.47 -34.93
C ALA A 963 -7.81 1.51 -35.73
N ALA A 964 -7.79 2.11 -36.92
CA ALA A 964 -8.92 2.15 -37.84
C ALA A 964 -9.34 0.74 -38.31
N GLU A 965 -8.39 -0.12 -38.65
CA GLU A 965 -8.69 -1.50 -39.08
C GLU A 965 -9.21 -2.38 -37.93
N VAL A 966 -8.67 -2.21 -36.73
CA VAL A 966 -9.20 -2.88 -35.53
C VAL A 966 -10.61 -2.41 -35.23
N LEU A 967 -10.87 -1.10 -35.30
CA LEU A 967 -12.21 -0.53 -35.12
C LEU A 967 -13.17 -1.08 -36.17
N ARG A 968 -12.78 -1.11 -37.45
CA ARG A 968 -13.56 -1.73 -38.54
C ARG A 968 -13.89 -3.19 -38.24
N ALA A 969 -12.89 -3.98 -37.79
CA ALA A 969 -13.08 -5.38 -37.44
C ALA A 969 -14.10 -5.56 -36.32
N VAL A 970 -14.07 -4.71 -35.28
CA VAL A 970 -15.07 -4.72 -34.20
C VAL A 970 -16.46 -4.32 -34.71
N LEU A 971 -16.56 -3.29 -35.55
CA LEU A 971 -17.85 -2.80 -36.08
C LEU A 971 -18.47 -3.74 -37.13
N SER A 972 -17.69 -4.66 -37.68
CA SER A 972 -18.18 -5.65 -38.64
C SER A 972 -19.14 -6.70 -38.04
N PHE A 973 -19.23 -6.76 -36.71
CA PHE A 973 -20.18 -7.64 -36.02
C PHE A 973 -21.56 -6.97 -35.93
N LYS A 974 -22.60 -7.73 -36.29
CA LYS A 974 -23.97 -7.23 -36.41
C LYS A 974 -24.48 -6.65 -35.09
N ASN A 975 -24.94 -5.40 -35.13
CA ASN A 975 -25.55 -4.69 -34.00
C ASN A 975 -24.66 -4.67 -32.74
N ILE A 976 -23.36 -4.45 -32.93
CA ILE A 976 -22.42 -4.39 -31.81
C ILE A 976 -22.70 -3.18 -30.91
N ARG A 977 -22.71 -3.40 -29.59
CA ARG A 977 -23.07 -2.40 -28.57
C ARG A 977 -22.47 -2.72 -27.22
N ARG A 978 -22.44 -1.77 -26.30
CA ARG A 978 -22.05 -2.01 -24.89
C ARG A 978 -23.01 -3.01 -24.23
N ALA A 979 -22.47 -3.88 -23.37
CA ALA A 979 -23.28 -4.72 -22.50
C ALA A 979 -24.04 -3.89 -21.45
N SER A 980 -25.09 -4.46 -20.85
CA SER A 980 -25.91 -3.77 -19.87
C SER A 980 -25.17 -3.46 -18.57
N GLY A 981 -25.43 -2.28 -18.00
CA GLY A 981 -24.94 -1.87 -16.69
C GLY A 981 -23.42 -1.75 -16.63
N GLN A 982 -22.85 -2.10 -15.48
CA GLN A 982 -21.44 -1.90 -15.18
C GLN A 982 -20.48 -2.69 -16.06
N SER A 983 -20.92 -3.83 -16.62
CA SER A 983 -20.08 -4.65 -17.49
C SER A 983 -19.75 -3.97 -18.82
N GLY A 984 -20.61 -3.07 -19.31
CA GLY A 984 -20.39 -2.35 -20.57
C GLY A 984 -19.56 -1.08 -20.44
N VAL A 985 -19.14 -0.69 -19.23
CA VAL A 985 -18.43 0.56 -18.94
C VAL A 985 -16.94 0.28 -18.77
N LEU A 986 -16.09 1.03 -19.46
CA LEU A 986 -14.66 1.03 -19.20
C LEU A 986 -14.40 1.82 -17.91
N ARG A 987 -14.26 1.12 -16.78
CA ARG A 987 -14.05 1.74 -15.47
C ARG A 987 -12.65 2.34 -15.37
N ARG A 988 -12.57 3.67 -15.25
CA ARG A 988 -11.32 4.42 -15.20
C ARG A 988 -11.49 5.71 -14.39
N HIS A 989 -10.43 6.19 -13.78
CA HIS A 989 -10.38 7.43 -13.00
C HIS A 989 -9.10 8.22 -13.32
N ARG A 990 -9.12 9.53 -13.08
CA ARG A 990 -7.91 10.38 -13.22
C ARG A 990 -7.04 10.25 -11.98
N SER A 991 -5.73 10.42 -12.15
CA SER A 991 -4.77 10.42 -11.03
C SER A 991 -3.92 11.68 -11.07
N ASP A 992 -3.85 12.39 -9.95
CA ASP A 992 -3.02 13.59 -9.82
C ASP A 992 -1.53 13.24 -9.61
N THR A 993 -1.23 11.98 -9.25
CA THR A 993 0.13 11.52 -8.93
C THR A 993 0.83 10.79 -10.06
N ALA A 994 0.07 10.24 -11.03
CA ALA A 994 0.60 9.48 -12.16
C ALA A 994 0.50 10.33 -13.44
N ARG A 995 1.33 11.39 -13.54
CA ARG A 995 1.18 12.45 -14.55
C ARG A 995 1.28 11.91 -15.98
N THR A 996 2.09 10.87 -16.21
CA THR A 996 2.20 10.25 -17.54
C THR A 996 0.91 9.57 -18.03
N SER A 997 0.06 9.10 -17.12
CA SER A 997 -1.14 8.32 -17.46
C SER A 997 -2.37 9.22 -17.50
N THR A 998 -3.09 9.24 -18.62
CA THR A 998 -4.35 10.02 -18.73
C THR A 998 -5.42 9.45 -17.80
N TRP A 999 -5.44 8.11 -17.71
CA TRP A 999 -6.41 7.35 -16.93
C TRP A 999 -5.71 6.23 -16.17
N MET A 1000 -6.22 5.95 -14.99
CA MET A 1000 -5.86 4.79 -14.18
C MET A 1000 -7.04 3.83 -14.07
N TYR A 1001 -6.73 2.57 -13.84
CA TYR A 1001 -7.65 1.45 -13.77
C TYR A 1001 -7.39 0.64 -12.49
N LEU A 1002 -8.35 -0.17 -12.07
CA LEU A 1002 -8.14 -1.16 -11.02
C LEU A 1002 -7.90 -2.53 -11.66
N ASN A 1003 -6.76 -3.15 -11.35
CA ASN A 1003 -6.42 -4.50 -11.80
C ASN A 1003 -7.26 -5.57 -11.08
N HIS A 1004 -7.05 -6.86 -11.41
CA HIS A 1004 -7.77 -7.95 -10.74
C HIS A 1004 -7.54 -8.04 -9.23
N ALA A 1005 -6.40 -7.53 -8.75
CA ALA A 1005 -6.07 -7.42 -7.33
C ALA A 1005 -6.55 -6.08 -6.72
N GLN A 1006 -7.35 -5.28 -7.44
CA GLN A 1006 -7.87 -3.98 -7.02
C GLN A 1006 -6.78 -2.92 -6.76
N GLN A 1007 -5.59 -3.09 -7.35
CA GLN A 1007 -4.52 -2.10 -7.33
C GLN A 1007 -4.64 -1.16 -8.53
N GLU A 1008 -4.25 0.10 -8.33
CA GLU A 1008 -4.13 1.05 -9.44
C GLU A 1008 -3.11 0.57 -10.46
N SER A 1009 -3.49 0.63 -11.72
CA SER A 1009 -2.72 0.21 -12.89
C SER A 1009 -3.00 1.15 -14.05
N PRO A 1010 -2.01 1.48 -14.90
CA PRO A 1010 -2.25 2.26 -16.12
C PRO A 1010 -2.93 1.43 -17.23
N TRP A 1011 -3.09 0.12 -17.03
CA TRP A 1011 -3.58 -0.81 -18.05
C TRP A 1011 -5.06 -1.11 -17.88
N ALA A 1012 -5.84 -0.91 -18.94
CA ALA A 1012 -7.27 -1.20 -18.93
C ALA A 1012 -7.56 -2.69 -18.69
N THR A 1013 -8.63 -2.98 -17.93
CA THR A 1013 -8.92 -4.34 -17.47
C THR A 1013 -10.02 -5.04 -18.24
N SER A 1014 -11.22 -4.46 -18.29
CA SER A 1014 -12.42 -5.13 -18.80
C SER A 1014 -13.42 -4.13 -19.37
N MET A 1015 -14.08 -4.52 -20.46
CA MET A 1015 -15.27 -3.86 -21.00
C MET A 1015 -15.99 -4.87 -21.90
N VAL A 1016 -17.26 -5.14 -21.62
CA VAL A 1016 -18.03 -6.16 -22.33
C VAL A 1016 -18.90 -5.53 -23.42
N LEU A 1017 -18.81 -6.07 -24.64
CA LEU A 1017 -19.67 -5.76 -25.76
C LEU A 1017 -20.62 -6.91 -26.07
N GLN A 1018 -21.73 -6.60 -26.72
CA GLN A 1018 -22.73 -7.54 -27.22
C GLN A 1018 -22.91 -7.37 -28.71
N TYR A 1019 -23.10 -8.47 -29.42
CA TYR A 1019 -23.47 -8.46 -30.84
C TYR A 1019 -24.42 -9.61 -31.16
N ASP A 1020 -25.17 -9.47 -32.25
CA ASP A 1020 -26.20 -10.43 -32.66
C ASP A 1020 -25.56 -11.51 -33.57
N CYS A 1021 -26.01 -12.75 -33.40
CA CYS A 1021 -25.55 -13.90 -34.21
C CYS A 1021 -26.02 -13.85 -35.66
#